data_AF-A0A7C5S4E6-F1
#
_entry.id   AF-A0A7C5S4E6-F1
#
_cell.length_a   1.000
_cell.length_b   1.000
_cell.length_c   1.000
_cell.angle_alpha   90.00
_cell.angle_beta   90.00
_cell.angle_gamma   90.00
#
_symmetry.space_group_name_H-M   'P 1'
#
loop_
_entity.id
_entity.type
_entity.pdbx_description
1 polymer ?
#
loop_
_entity_poly.entity_id
_entity_poly.type
_entity_poly.pdbx_seq_one_letter_code
_entity_poly.pdbx_strand_id
1 'polypeptide(L)'
;MKSKLYLIAIFSILLLGGTSCMTQKPHYSGAYINWEQAAAPAQADTLYSVILVGDARRIYQYPVLHKVLQNHLDEAGENSMVLFIGDNAHPKGLPDSAHKNWEIASQSLISQLELLENFKGKPLFIPGNHDWAQGRKHGMKYMRNQQEFIADWLGHNEAFLPLDGTPGPVEIALTEDIALIVIDSHWWFHPYEKSYEGIEDEQDFFMQIDDAVKRNSHKNIIFAAHHPLYSAGLHGGHFPLKSNLFPLTEKYPNLYIPLPGFIYTGYRKFLGSLSDLPHPHYKVYKEALLDAFEGMENLIFVGGHDHNLQFVSKPDLHHIISGSAGGAQYVAHNKKTDYAQAREGFARLTFLANGDVWLDFLVEPDAGKNNSPETEMYGKVSFREKLFNKPVFDPEEHRELLETIDYSDSTVKVHPEGEIFSAGRVKKMMMGANYRQEWVTPVEVPVFNFQSQGGELKILQRGGGGQTRSLRLEDENGRHYVLRSIDKDPSVSIPEIIRVGFAEDLVMDQMSASLPWAPLSLPRLAQAANIYHTNPQIVYLADDPRLGPYRQDYANAMYLFEERPAGDREDVDSFGNSENIRSTSKMMEKLEGNPKNRVDQEMFLRARLVDMLVSDWDRHADQWRWARFREGDLNVYRPVPRDRDMAFYVNEGLLPWLSSRKFLFRKTQGLDYDIKDIAGLNYQGVHLDRRFLNELTLNEWIETATWLQLQISDQVIEDAVNDMPPQITEINGELIAAKLKSRRDKLVDFAREYYFILAKDAEVIGTYRDDHFLVEQHGPDSTTVSIFQLDKKEGKEEAWFSRTYFASETREIRLYGLGGDDVFELNGQTFEGIKIRMATGDGKNRVVSTGGAGGSASGVKVYAAQKKKNSILDSQSLSLPVKYSEDYIYKFDVFKYNTFIPFPIAGYNIDDGLHFGAGFHYTTHGFMKHPFASRHLFDVNWASSIGAFELNYEGLFRDAIGNLDFNLHATFRDPKYTLNYFGPGNETEKYSSEQDYHRVRIGELMVNPALAISIAEPGYLWAGMFYQTLSVENTEGRFISDFLVNELDADIFSRKHYTGINAGFSWDSRNEEVFPARGILFNATSSMYTGLHEGGNTFGKLSSDLSIFMAFRKPYRTVLAFRFGGEKNFGDHEFYHAASLGGRTNLRGFRDTRYAGDASLYQNTEIRFKISKIKTYMARGSFGLLAFNDLGRVWLDGEHSSKWHHGYG
;
A
#
# COMPACT_ATOMS: atom_id res chain seq x y z
N MET A 1 10.03 30.03 -43.06
CA MET A 1 9.65 29.26 -41.85
C MET A 1 9.12 27.86 -42.17
N LYS A 2 8.21 27.69 -43.14
CA LYS A 2 7.64 26.38 -43.51
C LYS A 2 8.69 25.30 -43.86
N SER A 3 9.74 25.61 -44.64
CA SER A 3 10.76 24.60 -45.00
C SER A 3 11.65 24.16 -43.83
N LYS A 4 11.87 25.02 -42.82
CA LYS A 4 12.63 24.67 -41.60
C LYS A 4 11.80 23.80 -40.64
N LEU A 5 10.47 24.01 -40.58
CA LEU A 5 9.57 23.12 -39.84
C LEU A 5 9.47 21.73 -40.50
N TYR A 6 9.43 21.66 -41.83
CA TYR A 6 9.49 20.38 -42.54
C TYR A 6 10.82 19.67 -42.33
N LEU A 7 11.95 20.39 -42.36
CA LEU A 7 13.24 19.79 -42.04
C LEU A 7 13.32 19.31 -40.59
N ILE A 8 12.81 20.06 -39.61
CA ILE A 8 12.80 19.64 -38.20
C ILE A 8 11.86 18.44 -38.00
N ALA A 9 10.67 18.43 -38.63
CA ALA A 9 9.76 17.28 -38.57
C ALA A 9 10.35 16.03 -39.25
N ILE A 10 11.01 16.19 -40.40
CA ILE A 10 11.70 15.10 -41.10
C ILE A 10 12.93 14.63 -40.31
N PHE A 11 13.67 15.54 -39.66
CA PHE A 11 14.82 15.21 -38.80
C PHE A 11 14.37 14.54 -37.49
N SER A 12 13.21 14.92 -36.93
CA SER A 12 12.59 14.24 -35.78
C SER A 12 12.05 12.85 -36.17
N ILE A 13 11.50 12.68 -37.38
CA ILE A 13 11.07 11.38 -37.91
C ILE A 13 12.29 10.49 -38.22
N LEU A 14 13.39 11.05 -38.73
CA LEU A 14 14.65 10.32 -38.99
C LEU A 14 15.41 9.97 -37.69
N LEU A 15 15.37 10.81 -36.65
CA LEU A 15 15.90 10.50 -35.32
C LEU A 15 15.09 9.40 -34.60
N LEU A 16 13.81 9.22 -34.94
CA LEU A 16 12.96 8.14 -34.44
C LEU A 16 13.06 6.84 -35.26
N GLY A 17 13.59 6.90 -36.49
CA GLY A 17 13.76 5.74 -37.40
C GLY A 17 15.06 4.96 -37.21
N GLY A 18 15.97 5.43 -36.37
CA GLY A 18 17.34 4.93 -36.26
C GLY A 18 17.56 3.67 -35.41
N THR A 19 16.58 2.79 -35.15
CA THR A 19 16.82 1.46 -34.53
C THR A 19 15.67 0.48 -34.81
N SER A 20 15.20 0.36 -36.05
CA SER A 20 14.09 -0.56 -36.36
C SER A 20 14.44 -1.57 -37.47
N CYS A 21 15.29 -2.54 -37.14
CA CYS A 21 15.16 -3.87 -37.74
C CYS A 21 14.43 -4.75 -36.73
N MET A 22 13.31 -5.34 -37.16
CA MET A 22 12.70 -6.49 -36.50
C MET A 22 13.62 -7.67 -36.79
N THR A 23 14.28 -8.23 -35.78
CA THR A 23 15.26 -9.28 -35.99
C THR A 23 14.78 -10.58 -35.35
N GLN A 24 14.39 -11.53 -36.20
CA GLN A 24 14.45 -12.96 -35.85
C GLN A 24 15.90 -13.43 -35.63
N LYS A 25 16.88 -12.64 -36.14
CA LYS A 25 18.30 -12.87 -35.94
C LYS A 25 18.72 -12.47 -34.52
N PRO A 26 19.52 -13.29 -33.84
CA PRO A 26 20.02 -12.95 -32.50
C PRO A 26 20.97 -11.75 -32.55
N HIS A 27 20.94 -10.96 -31.48
CA HIS A 27 21.94 -9.93 -31.18
C HIS A 27 22.96 -10.47 -30.20
N TYR A 28 24.24 -10.21 -30.45
CA TYR A 28 25.36 -10.51 -29.55
C TYR A 28 26.16 -9.24 -29.30
N SER A 29 26.52 -8.94 -28.06
CA SER A 29 27.45 -7.84 -27.76
C SER A 29 28.87 -8.20 -28.23
N GLY A 30 29.76 -7.22 -28.29
CA GLY A 30 31.12 -7.41 -28.82
C GLY A 30 31.92 -8.49 -28.09
N ALA A 31 31.66 -8.71 -26.80
CA ALA A 31 32.28 -9.76 -26.00
C ALA A 31 31.85 -11.18 -26.42
N TYR A 32 30.66 -11.33 -27.02
CA TYR A 32 30.02 -12.61 -27.27
C TYR A 32 29.82 -12.94 -28.75
N ILE A 33 30.43 -12.18 -29.66
CA ILE A 33 30.26 -12.41 -31.12
C ILE A 33 30.80 -13.78 -31.59
N ASN A 34 31.72 -14.37 -30.81
CA ASN A 34 32.34 -15.68 -31.08
C ASN A 34 31.95 -16.74 -30.03
N TRP A 35 30.77 -16.63 -29.41
CA TRP A 35 30.30 -17.55 -28.37
C TRP A 35 30.35 -19.03 -28.79
N GLU A 36 30.25 -19.33 -30.10
CA GLU A 36 30.35 -20.69 -30.65
C GLU A 36 31.71 -21.36 -30.40
N GLN A 37 32.74 -20.59 -30.03
CA GLN A 37 34.05 -21.11 -29.62
C GLN A 37 34.09 -21.55 -28.14
N ALA A 38 33.06 -21.24 -27.34
CA ALA A 38 32.95 -21.72 -25.98
C ALA A 38 32.79 -23.25 -25.98
N ALA A 39 33.65 -23.94 -25.22
CA ALA A 39 33.59 -25.39 -25.12
C ALA A 39 32.23 -25.84 -24.57
N ALA A 40 31.66 -26.91 -25.12
CA ALA A 40 30.46 -27.50 -24.55
C ALA A 40 30.76 -28.00 -23.12
N PRO A 41 29.81 -27.88 -22.17
CA PRO A 41 29.95 -28.51 -20.87
C PRO A 41 30.15 -30.03 -21.07
N ALA A 42 31.12 -30.62 -20.35
CA ALA A 42 31.36 -32.06 -20.43
C ALA A 42 30.13 -32.81 -19.91
N GLN A 43 29.70 -33.86 -20.64
CA GLN A 43 28.48 -34.60 -20.33
C GLN A 43 28.63 -35.56 -19.13
N ALA A 44 29.86 -35.80 -18.67
CA ALA A 44 30.14 -36.51 -17.42
C ALA A 44 30.51 -35.46 -16.37
N ASP A 45 29.79 -35.49 -15.23
CA ASP A 45 29.94 -34.65 -14.03
C ASP A 45 28.96 -33.47 -13.87
N THR A 46 27.75 -33.54 -14.44
CA THR A 46 26.63 -32.64 -14.09
C THR A 46 26.12 -32.93 -12.67
N LEU A 47 26.20 -31.95 -11.77
CA LEU A 47 25.61 -32.01 -10.43
C LEU A 47 24.10 -31.78 -10.46
N TYR A 48 23.66 -30.75 -11.19
CA TYR A 48 22.26 -30.35 -11.27
C TYR A 48 21.98 -29.56 -12.55
N SER A 49 20.77 -29.67 -13.10
CA SER A 49 20.35 -28.87 -14.27
C SER A 49 18.98 -28.24 -14.09
N VAL A 50 18.81 -26.98 -14.48
CA VAL A 50 17.54 -26.26 -14.36
C VAL A 50 17.08 -25.74 -15.73
N ILE A 51 15.91 -26.18 -16.19
CA ILE A 51 15.26 -25.70 -17.42
C ILE A 51 14.30 -24.56 -17.05
N LEU A 52 14.42 -23.42 -17.73
CA LEU A 52 13.73 -22.17 -17.43
C LEU A 52 12.70 -21.85 -18.52
N VAL A 53 11.40 -21.93 -18.22
CA VAL A 53 10.31 -21.80 -19.21
C VAL A 53 9.34 -20.70 -18.79
N GLY A 54 9.41 -19.52 -19.38
CA GLY A 54 8.48 -18.41 -19.12
C GLY A 54 7.43 -18.25 -20.23
N ASP A 55 6.29 -17.68 -19.86
CA ASP A 55 5.13 -17.46 -20.75
C ASP A 55 4.63 -18.74 -21.44
N ALA A 56 4.40 -19.81 -20.69
CA ALA A 56 4.00 -21.10 -21.27
C ALA A 56 2.49 -21.19 -21.59
N ARG A 57 1.67 -20.16 -21.28
CA ARG A 57 0.19 -20.14 -21.44
C ARG A 57 -0.36 -20.43 -22.85
N ARG A 58 0.50 -20.49 -23.87
CA ARG A 58 0.12 -20.78 -25.27
C ARG A 58 1.02 -21.82 -25.93
N ILE A 59 1.80 -22.57 -25.16
CA ILE A 59 2.77 -23.52 -25.71
C ILE A 59 2.12 -24.58 -26.62
N TYR A 60 0.86 -24.96 -26.36
CA TYR A 60 0.07 -25.85 -27.23
C TYR A 60 -0.15 -25.32 -28.66
N GLN A 61 0.07 -24.03 -28.92
CA GLN A 61 0.02 -23.43 -30.27
C GLN A 61 1.37 -23.55 -31.02
N TYR A 62 2.44 -24.01 -30.34
CA TYR A 62 3.81 -24.13 -30.84
C TYR A 62 4.31 -25.58 -30.73
N PRO A 63 3.82 -26.50 -31.57
CA PRO A 63 4.07 -27.94 -31.43
C PRO A 63 5.54 -28.34 -31.61
N VAL A 64 6.33 -27.55 -32.35
CA VAL A 64 7.77 -27.81 -32.52
C VAL A 64 8.50 -27.54 -31.20
N LEU A 65 8.32 -26.36 -30.61
CA LEU A 65 8.88 -26.06 -29.29
C LEU A 65 8.38 -27.00 -28.20
N HIS A 66 7.07 -27.31 -28.20
CA HIS A 66 6.48 -28.27 -27.26
C HIS A 66 7.20 -29.62 -27.31
N LYS A 67 7.45 -30.15 -28.52
CA LYS A 67 8.18 -31.41 -28.69
C LYS A 67 9.66 -31.33 -28.30
N VAL A 68 10.34 -30.24 -28.63
CA VAL A 68 11.73 -30.01 -28.21
C VAL A 68 11.82 -29.99 -26.68
N LEU A 69 10.95 -29.24 -26.00
CA LEU A 69 10.91 -29.18 -24.53
C LEU A 69 10.60 -30.56 -23.93
N GLN A 70 9.63 -31.28 -24.50
CA GLN A 70 9.30 -32.65 -24.08
C GLN A 70 10.53 -33.57 -24.14
N ASN A 71 11.30 -33.55 -25.24
CA ASN A 71 12.48 -34.39 -25.37
C ASN A 71 13.57 -34.07 -24.31
N HIS A 72 13.77 -32.78 -23.99
CA HIS A 72 14.71 -32.39 -22.91
C HIS A 72 14.23 -32.86 -21.53
N LEU A 73 12.92 -32.82 -21.27
CA LEU A 73 12.33 -33.28 -20.01
C LEU A 73 12.37 -34.81 -19.88
N ASP A 74 12.04 -35.54 -20.95
CA ASP A 74 12.05 -37.01 -20.97
C ASP A 74 13.46 -37.59 -20.69
N GLU A 75 14.52 -36.87 -21.07
CA GLU A 75 15.92 -37.28 -20.86
C GLU A 75 16.54 -36.78 -19.56
N ALA A 76 15.91 -35.83 -18.89
CA ALA A 76 16.43 -35.25 -17.68
C ALA A 76 16.32 -36.26 -16.51
N GLY A 77 17.44 -36.43 -15.79
CA GLY A 77 17.52 -37.30 -14.61
C GLY A 77 16.90 -36.68 -13.35
N GLU A 78 16.98 -37.38 -12.22
CA GLU A 78 16.42 -36.93 -10.92
C GLU A 78 17.08 -35.63 -10.40
N ASN A 79 18.35 -35.40 -10.74
CA ASN A 79 19.09 -34.18 -10.42
C ASN A 79 18.78 -33.04 -11.41
N SER A 80 17.51 -32.81 -11.67
CA SER A 80 17.07 -31.75 -12.58
C SER A 80 15.77 -31.09 -12.11
N MET A 81 15.54 -29.89 -12.63
CA MET A 81 14.33 -29.11 -12.37
C MET A 81 13.84 -28.45 -13.65
N VAL A 82 12.51 -28.32 -13.78
CA VAL A 82 11.88 -27.39 -14.73
C VAL A 82 11.12 -26.33 -13.97
N LEU A 83 11.42 -25.06 -14.27
CA LEU A 83 10.85 -23.89 -13.63
C LEU A 83 9.99 -23.12 -14.63
N PHE A 84 8.68 -23.10 -14.41
CA PHE A 84 7.72 -22.31 -15.16
C PHE A 84 7.60 -20.90 -14.58
N ILE A 85 8.12 -19.89 -15.29
CA ILE A 85 8.39 -18.53 -14.78
C ILE A 85 7.19 -17.58 -15.02
N GLY A 86 6.00 -17.98 -14.57
CA GLY A 86 4.78 -17.18 -14.63
C GLY A 86 4.14 -17.06 -16.01
N ASP A 87 2.92 -16.53 -16.00
CA ASP A 87 2.04 -16.46 -17.16
C ASP A 87 1.75 -17.86 -17.71
N ASN A 88 1.20 -18.72 -16.84
CA ASN A 88 0.97 -20.12 -17.15
C ASN A 88 -0.46 -20.38 -17.66
N ALA A 89 -1.45 -19.52 -17.34
CA ALA A 89 -2.85 -19.72 -17.74
C ALA A 89 -3.44 -18.59 -18.63
N HIS A 90 -4.06 -18.98 -19.75
CA HIS A 90 -4.69 -18.08 -20.73
C HIS A 90 -6.24 -18.08 -20.64
N PRO A 91 -6.94 -16.94 -20.77
CA PRO A 91 -6.44 -15.60 -21.12
C PRO A 91 -5.96 -14.77 -19.94
N LYS A 92 -6.42 -15.07 -18.72
CA LYS A 92 -6.25 -14.22 -17.52
C LYS A 92 -6.25 -15.07 -16.25
N GLY A 93 -5.41 -16.11 -16.17
CA GLY A 93 -5.41 -17.02 -15.02
C GLY A 93 -6.55 -18.05 -15.07
N LEU A 94 -6.64 -18.89 -14.04
CA LEU A 94 -7.65 -19.95 -13.93
C LEU A 94 -8.89 -19.48 -13.13
N PRO A 95 -10.05 -19.25 -13.78
CA PRO A 95 -11.28 -18.89 -13.08
C PRO A 95 -11.95 -20.12 -12.43
N ASP A 96 -13.09 -19.94 -11.77
CA ASP A 96 -13.92 -21.07 -11.30
C ASP A 96 -14.46 -21.92 -12.46
N SER A 97 -14.74 -23.20 -12.21
CA SER A 97 -15.26 -24.16 -13.20
C SER A 97 -16.56 -23.74 -13.90
N ALA A 98 -17.39 -22.91 -13.25
CA ALA A 98 -18.62 -22.37 -13.84
C ALA A 98 -18.38 -21.18 -14.80
N HIS A 99 -17.17 -20.62 -14.86
CA HIS A 99 -16.87 -19.45 -15.66
C HIS A 99 -16.61 -19.82 -17.14
N LYS A 100 -17.14 -19.01 -18.07
CA LYS A 100 -17.06 -19.27 -19.53
C LYS A 100 -15.64 -19.46 -20.11
N ASN A 101 -14.61 -18.96 -19.43
CA ASN A 101 -13.22 -19.07 -19.87
C ASN A 101 -12.47 -20.23 -19.21
N TRP A 102 -13.10 -21.00 -18.32
CA TRP A 102 -12.44 -22.08 -17.58
C TRP A 102 -11.82 -23.12 -18.50
N GLU A 103 -12.56 -23.61 -19.50
CA GLU A 103 -12.10 -24.64 -20.43
C GLU A 103 -10.83 -24.25 -21.20
N ILE A 104 -10.73 -23.01 -21.67
CA ILE A 104 -9.54 -22.52 -22.37
C ILE A 104 -8.36 -22.35 -21.39
N ALA A 105 -8.62 -21.93 -20.16
CA ALA A 105 -7.60 -21.71 -19.14
C ALA A 105 -7.06 -23.03 -18.56
N SER A 106 -7.92 -24.02 -18.34
CA SER A 106 -7.50 -25.35 -17.90
C SER A 106 -6.72 -26.07 -19.01
N GLN A 107 -7.14 -25.98 -20.27
CA GLN A 107 -6.37 -26.58 -21.39
C GLN A 107 -4.95 -26.00 -21.52
N SER A 108 -4.80 -24.69 -21.27
CA SER A 108 -3.48 -24.04 -21.22
C SER A 108 -2.55 -24.70 -20.18
N LEU A 109 -3.06 -24.98 -18.99
CA LEU A 109 -2.30 -25.63 -17.91
C LEU A 109 -2.06 -27.12 -18.21
N ILE A 110 -3.08 -27.84 -18.67
CA ILE A 110 -2.98 -29.26 -19.04
C ILE A 110 -1.84 -29.47 -20.04
N SER A 111 -1.72 -28.62 -21.07
CA SER A 111 -0.64 -28.76 -22.07
C SER A 111 0.78 -28.63 -21.52
N GLN A 112 0.94 -27.97 -20.37
CA GLN A 112 2.20 -27.86 -19.64
C GLN A 112 2.41 -29.06 -18.70
N LEU A 113 1.34 -29.50 -18.03
CA LEU A 113 1.36 -30.65 -17.12
C LEU A 113 1.63 -31.97 -17.87
N GLU A 114 1.12 -32.11 -19.10
CA GLU A 114 1.41 -33.25 -19.99
C GLU A 114 2.91 -33.36 -20.35
N LEU A 115 3.67 -32.25 -20.34
CA LEU A 115 5.12 -32.29 -20.56
C LEU A 115 5.87 -32.97 -19.40
N LEU A 116 5.24 -33.12 -18.24
CA LEU A 116 5.86 -33.59 -17.01
C LEU A 116 5.63 -35.08 -16.77
N GLU A 117 4.82 -35.77 -17.58
CA GLU A 117 4.42 -37.17 -17.33
C GLU A 117 5.60 -38.15 -17.22
N ASN A 118 6.67 -37.94 -17.98
CA ASN A 118 7.88 -38.77 -17.94
C ASN A 118 9.08 -38.07 -17.26
N PHE A 119 8.90 -36.84 -16.79
CA PHE A 119 9.98 -36.05 -16.20
C PHE A 119 10.32 -36.58 -14.81
N LYS A 120 11.57 -36.98 -14.60
CA LYS A 120 12.05 -37.55 -13.32
C LYS A 120 12.53 -36.49 -12.32
N GLY A 121 12.74 -35.27 -12.78
CA GLY A 121 13.17 -34.15 -11.94
C GLY A 121 12.00 -33.48 -11.21
N LYS A 122 12.27 -32.30 -10.66
CA LYS A 122 11.29 -31.53 -9.87
C LYS A 122 10.62 -30.44 -10.74
N PRO A 123 9.30 -30.48 -10.98
CA PRO A 123 8.59 -29.37 -11.61
C PRO A 123 8.26 -28.28 -10.58
N LEU A 124 8.40 -27.03 -10.98
CA LEU A 124 8.00 -25.88 -10.17
C LEU A 124 7.36 -24.79 -11.03
N PHE A 125 6.22 -24.28 -10.59
CA PHE A 125 5.51 -23.16 -11.20
C PHE A 125 5.55 -21.95 -10.26
N ILE A 126 5.74 -20.77 -10.84
CA ILE A 126 5.60 -19.48 -10.14
C ILE A 126 4.53 -18.65 -10.86
N PRO A 127 3.79 -17.78 -10.18
CA PRO A 127 2.78 -16.92 -10.81
C PRO A 127 3.39 -15.73 -11.58
N GLY A 128 2.71 -15.35 -12.65
CA GLY A 128 2.91 -14.10 -13.40
C GLY A 128 1.69 -13.17 -13.31
N ASN A 129 1.74 -12.03 -14.00
CA ASN A 129 0.65 -11.07 -13.95
C ASN A 129 -0.65 -11.61 -14.56
N HIS A 130 -0.58 -12.50 -15.56
CA HIS A 130 -1.78 -13.12 -16.12
C HIS A 130 -2.46 -14.05 -15.12
N ASP A 131 -1.70 -14.81 -14.34
CA ASP A 131 -2.20 -15.75 -13.34
C ASP A 131 -2.99 -15.00 -12.24
N TRP A 132 -2.57 -13.77 -11.91
CA TRP A 132 -3.29 -12.80 -11.07
C TRP A 132 -4.42 -12.03 -11.78
N ALA A 133 -5.10 -12.66 -12.74
CA ALA A 133 -6.18 -12.06 -13.53
C ALA A 133 -5.80 -10.73 -14.24
N GLN A 134 -4.51 -10.53 -14.55
CA GLN A 134 -3.91 -9.28 -15.03
C GLN A 134 -4.03 -8.11 -14.04
N GLY A 135 -3.76 -8.36 -12.77
CA GLY A 135 -3.80 -7.34 -11.72
C GLY A 135 -5.21 -6.81 -11.43
N ARG A 136 -6.25 -7.64 -11.57
CA ARG A 136 -7.66 -7.27 -11.30
C ARG A 136 -8.13 -7.76 -9.93
N LYS A 137 -9.26 -7.25 -9.44
CA LYS A 137 -9.84 -7.54 -8.10
C LYS A 137 -9.91 -9.03 -7.72
N HIS A 138 -10.08 -9.94 -8.68
CA HIS A 138 -10.14 -11.40 -8.42
C HIS A 138 -8.79 -12.13 -8.57
N GLY A 139 -7.68 -11.40 -8.67
CA GLY A 139 -6.37 -11.97 -8.97
C GLY A 139 -5.93 -13.04 -7.96
N MET A 140 -6.08 -12.77 -6.67
CA MET A 140 -5.73 -13.71 -5.60
C MET A 140 -6.51 -15.02 -5.70
N LYS A 141 -7.81 -14.95 -6.02
CA LYS A 141 -8.65 -16.14 -6.21
C LYS A 141 -8.20 -16.97 -7.40
N TYR A 142 -7.90 -16.33 -8.54
CA TYR A 142 -7.50 -17.03 -9.76
C TYR A 142 -6.14 -17.73 -9.60
N MET A 143 -5.22 -17.07 -8.91
CA MET A 143 -3.92 -17.66 -8.58
C MET A 143 -4.09 -18.87 -7.64
N ARG A 144 -4.96 -18.80 -6.62
CA ARG A 144 -5.26 -19.94 -5.74
C ARG A 144 -5.90 -21.11 -6.49
N ASN A 145 -6.89 -20.85 -7.33
CA ASN A 145 -7.50 -21.89 -8.17
C ASN A 145 -6.44 -22.60 -9.03
N GLN A 146 -5.47 -21.87 -9.55
CA GLN A 146 -4.38 -22.40 -10.35
C GLN A 146 -3.37 -23.22 -9.51
N GLN A 147 -3.03 -22.75 -8.31
CA GLN A 147 -2.24 -23.52 -7.34
C GLN A 147 -2.91 -24.86 -7.04
N GLU A 148 -4.19 -24.85 -6.66
CA GLU A 148 -4.98 -26.06 -6.36
C GLU A 148 -5.01 -27.01 -7.57
N PHE A 149 -5.26 -26.49 -8.78
CA PHE A 149 -5.30 -27.31 -9.99
C PHE A 149 -3.97 -28.02 -10.28
N ILE A 150 -2.85 -27.33 -10.10
CA ILE A 150 -1.51 -27.90 -10.33
C ILE A 150 -1.16 -28.90 -9.22
N ALA A 151 -1.46 -28.57 -7.97
CA ALA A 151 -1.23 -29.43 -6.82
C ALA A 151 -2.03 -30.73 -6.91
N ASP A 152 -3.30 -30.66 -7.34
CA ASP A 152 -4.15 -31.83 -7.54
C ASP A 152 -3.61 -32.75 -8.65
N TRP A 153 -3.05 -32.18 -9.72
CA TRP A 153 -2.48 -32.96 -10.82
C TRP A 153 -1.18 -33.67 -10.43
N LEU A 154 -0.28 -32.96 -9.73
CA LEU A 154 1.05 -33.47 -9.37
C LEU A 154 1.08 -34.19 -8.02
N GLY A 155 0.01 -34.08 -7.22
CA GLY A 155 -0.17 -34.76 -5.95
C GLY A 155 0.49 -34.08 -4.75
N HIS A 156 1.00 -32.85 -4.89
CA HIS A 156 1.68 -32.12 -3.82
C HIS A 156 1.66 -30.59 -4.07
N ASN A 157 1.61 -29.78 -3.01
CA ASN A 157 1.46 -28.32 -3.11
C ASN A 157 2.76 -27.60 -3.50
N GLU A 158 3.91 -28.20 -3.23
CA GLU A 158 5.24 -27.62 -3.47
C GLU A 158 5.57 -27.45 -4.97
N ALA A 159 4.71 -27.94 -5.87
CA ALA A 159 4.82 -27.71 -7.30
C ALA A 159 4.44 -26.28 -7.72
N PHE A 160 3.80 -25.49 -6.86
CA PHE A 160 3.45 -24.09 -7.13
C PHE A 160 3.89 -23.21 -5.97
N LEU A 161 4.84 -22.29 -6.21
CA LEU A 161 5.38 -21.42 -5.17
C LEU A 161 5.44 -19.96 -5.62
N PRO A 162 5.29 -19.01 -4.69
CA PRO A 162 4.91 -19.19 -3.28
C PRO A 162 3.44 -19.59 -3.08
N LEU A 163 3.11 -20.18 -1.91
CA LEU A 163 1.76 -20.67 -1.61
C LEU A 163 0.80 -19.57 -1.19
N ASP A 164 -0.48 -19.79 -1.45
CA ASP A 164 -1.65 -19.07 -0.92
C ASP A 164 -1.68 -17.57 -1.18
N GLY A 165 -0.91 -17.11 -2.17
CA GLY A 165 -0.80 -15.72 -2.59
C GLY A 165 0.13 -14.90 -1.69
N THR A 166 1.03 -15.58 -0.99
CA THR A 166 2.15 -14.95 -0.30
C THR A 166 3.23 -14.52 -1.31
N PRO A 167 4.03 -13.50 -1.00
CA PRO A 167 5.05 -13.00 -1.92
C PRO A 167 6.34 -13.82 -1.99
N GLY A 168 6.59 -14.76 -1.08
CA GLY A 168 7.94 -15.31 -0.83
C GLY A 168 8.81 -14.30 -0.05
N PRO A 169 10.13 -14.48 0.06
CA PRO A 169 10.92 -15.50 -0.61
C PRO A 169 10.70 -16.91 -0.06
N VAL A 170 10.69 -17.89 -0.96
CA VAL A 170 10.75 -19.31 -0.60
C VAL A 170 12.12 -19.84 -1.00
N GLU A 171 12.88 -20.35 -0.03
CA GLU A 171 14.19 -20.97 -0.22
C GLU A 171 14.05 -22.48 -0.43
N ILE A 172 14.67 -22.98 -1.50
CA ILE A 172 14.65 -24.39 -1.87
C ILE A 172 16.10 -24.83 -2.04
N ALA A 173 16.58 -25.71 -1.17
CA ALA A 173 17.86 -26.37 -1.37
C ALA A 173 17.73 -27.39 -2.53
N LEU A 174 18.39 -27.11 -3.65
CA LEU A 174 18.47 -28.05 -4.77
C LEU A 174 19.54 -29.11 -4.50
N THR A 175 20.65 -28.66 -3.92
CA THR A 175 21.76 -29.47 -3.40
C THR A 175 22.34 -28.76 -2.15
N GLU A 176 23.42 -29.29 -1.56
CA GLU A 176 24.12 -28.60 -0.47
C GLU A 176 24.75 -27.27 -0.94
N ASP A 177 25.18 -27.19 -2.21
CA ASP A 177 25.85 -26.01 -2.80
C ASP A 177 24.95 -25.16 -3.70
N ILE A 178 23.69 -25.54 -3.95
CA ILE A 178 22.80 -24.84 -4.88
C ILE A 178 21.46 -24.56 -4.21
N ALA A 179 21.07 -23.28 -4.20
CA ALA A 179 19.79 -22.82 -3.68
C ALA A 179 18.98 -22.13 -4.78
N LEU A 180 17.68 -22.40 -4.80
CA LEU A 180 16.70 -21.66 -5.56
C LEU A 180 15.89 -20.78 -4.59
N ILE A 181 15.88 -19.48 -4.81
CA ILE A 181 15.06 -18.51 -4.07
C ILE A 181 13.97 -18.02 -5.02
N VAL A 182 12.71 -18.17 -4.61
CA VAL A 182 11.55 -17.87 -5.45
C VAL A 182 10.68 -16.79 -4.83
N ILE A 183 10.24 -15.82 -5.64
CA ILE A 183 9.27 -14.79 -5.23
C ILE A 183 8.10 -14.67 -6.21
N ASP A 184 6.92 -14.36 -5.69
CA ASP A 184 5.82 -13.82 -6.49
C ASP A 184 6.01 -12.32 -6.68
N SER A 185 6.74 -11.97 -7.73
CA SER A 185 6.94 -10.56 -8.07
C SER A 185 5.63 -9.82 -8.42
N HIS A 186 4.55 -10.49 -8.83
CA HIS A 186 3.30 -9.79 -9.14
C HIS A 186 2.54 -9.37 -7.89
N TRP A 187 2.75 -10.03 -6.75
CA TRP A 187 2.24 -9.58 -5.45
C TRP A 187 2.60 -8.10 -5.18
N TRP A 188 3.83 -7.69 -5.52
CA TRP A 188 4.28 -6.30 -5.42
C TRP A 188 3.47 -5.35 -6.32
N PHE A 189 3.08 -5.79 -7.51
CA PHE A 189 2.36 -4.97 -8.49
C PHE A 189 0.83 -5.05 -8.36
N HIS A 190 0.31 -5.89 -7.45
CA HIS A 190 -1.12 -6.10 -7.28
C HIS A 190 -1.75 -5.00 -6.40
N PRO A 191 -2.74 -4.22 -6.91
CA PRO A 191 -3.31 -3.10 -6.17
C PRO A 191 -4.54 -3.48 -5.33
N TYR A 192 -5.00 -4.72 -5.40
CA TYR A 192 -6.17 -5.22 -4.66
C TYR A 192 -5.74 -6.15 -3.52
N GLU A 193 -6.69 -6.89 -2.97
CA GLU A 193 -6.46 -7.83 -1.87
C GLU A 193 -5.36 -8.85 -2.22
N LYS A 194 -4.40 -8.97 -1.31
CA LYS A 194 -3.23 -9.86 -1.39
C LYS A 194 -2.85 -10.35 0.01
N SER A 195 -2.22 -11.52 0.11
CA SER A 195 -1.83 -12.08 1.41
C SER A 195 -0.55 -11.43 1.93
N TYR A 196 -0.58 -10.94 3.16
CA TYR A 196 0.63 -10.55 3.90
C TYR A 196 1.05 -11.68 4.86
N GLU A 197 0.59 -12.91 4.65
CA GLU A 197 1.06 -14.01 5.50
C GLU A 197 2.58 -14.18 5.34
N GLY A 198 3.26 -14.27 6.48
CA GLY A 198 4.72 -14.36 6.55
C GLY A 198 5.43 -13.00 6.53
N ILE A 199 4.75 -11.90 6.17
CA ILE A 199 5.36 -10.58 5.96
C ILE A 199 4.56 -9.47 6.67
N GLU A 200 5.22 -8.58 7.39
CA GLU A 200 4.53 -7.48 8.10
C GLU A 200 4.04 -6.38 7.15
N ASP A 201 4.89 -5.97 6.22
CA ASP A 201 4.59 -4.94 5.24
C ASP A 201 5.45 -5.09 3.97
N GLU A 202 5.26 -4.16 3.02
CA GLU A 202 6.00 -4.13 1.76
C GLU A 202 7.53 -3.93 1.92
N GLN A 203 8.00 -3.38 3.05
CA GLN A 203 9.43 -3.25 3.32
C GLN A 203 10.00 -4.57 3.84
N ASP A 204 9.26 -5.24 4.74
CA ASP A 204 9.61 -6.57 5.26
C ASP A 204 9.79 -7.59 4.13
N PHE A 205 9.03 -7.48 3.05
CA PHE A 205 9.26 -8.28 1.84
C PHE A 205 10.69 -8.20 1.30
N PHE A 206 11.24 -7.00 1.14
CA PHE A 206 12.61 -6.84 0.63
C PHE A 206 13.67 -7.22 1.67
N MET A 207 13.39 -7.02 2.96
CA MET A 207 14.29 -7.46 4.03
C MET A 207 14.40 -8.97 4.09
N GLN A 208 13.28 -9.69 3.94
CA GLN A 208 13.30 -11.15 3.90
C GLN A 208 14.05 -11.66 2.66
N ILE A 209 14.00 -10.95 1.53
CA ILE A 209 14.80 -11.26 0.35
C ILE A 209 16.30 -11.07 0.63
N ASP A 210 16.70 -9.92 1.16
CA ASP A 210 18.09 -9.65 1.56
C ASP A 210 18.61 -10.73 2.52
N ASP A 211 17.80 -11.10 3.50
CA ASP A 211 18.11 -12.14 4.48
C ASP A 211 18.26 -13.54 3.85
N ALA A 212 17.32 -13.94 2.99
CA ALA A 212 17.37 -15.21 2.27
C ALA A 212 18.61 -15.31 1.37
N VAL A 213 18.97 -14.21 0.67
CA VAL A 213 20.17 -14.17 -0.16
C VAL A 213 21.44 -14.26 0.71
N LYS A 214 21.50 -13.52 1.84
CA LYS A 214 22.63 -13.56 2.78
C LYS A 214 22.84 -14.94 3.42
N ARG A 215 21.77 -15.62 3.85
CA ARG A 215 21.85 -17.00 4.35
C ARG A 215 22.47 -17.96 3.36
N ASN A 216 22.14 -17.79 2.07
CA ASN A 216 22.63 -18.66 1.00
C ASN A 216 23.87 -18.12 0.29
N SER A 217 24.54 -17.08 0.81
CA SER A 217 25.73 -16.49 0.19
C SER A 217 26.87 -17.51 -0.06
N HIS A 218 26.94 -18.57 0.76
CA HIS A 218 27.86 -19.68 0.60
C HIS A 218 27.48 -20.67 -0.53
N LYS A 219 26.26 -20.61 -1.10
CA LYS A 219 25.75 -21.48 -2.19
C LYS A 219 25.62 -20.76 -3.52
N ASN A 220 25.59 -21.46 -4.65
CA ASN A 220 25.17 -20.88 -5.94
C ASN A 220 23.67 -20.57 -5.89
N ILE A 221 23.29 -19.31 -6.09
CA ILE A 221 21.90 -18.86 -5.94
C ILE A 221 21.26 -18.67 -7.31
N ILE A 222 20.14 -19.35 -7.53
CA ILE A 222 19.18 -19.02 -8.59
C ILE A 222 18.06 -18.22 -7.94
N PHE A 223 17.92 -16.95 -8.32
CA PHE A 223 16.84 -16.08 -7.86
C PHE A 223 15.76 -15.96 -8.94
N ALA A 224 14.57 -16.50 -8.69
CA ALA A 224 13.49 -16.62 -9.66
C ALA A 224 12.32 -15.68 -9.37
N ALA A 225 11.95 -14.89 -10.37
CA ALA A 225 10.83 -13.96 -10.31
C ALA A 225 10.24 -13.71 -11.70
N HIS A 226 8.92 -13.59 -11.85
CA HIS A 226 8.33 -13.32 -13.17
C HIS A 226 8.83 -12.00 -13.81
N HIS A 227 8.86 -10.90 -13.05
CA HIS A 227 9.22 -9.55 -13.54
C HIS A 227 10.75 -9.31 -13.58
N PRO A 228 11.36 -9.02 -14.76
CA PRO A 228 12.81 -8.89 -14.93
C PRO A 228 13.41 -7.53 -14.52
N LEU A 229 14.62 -7.54 -13.95
CA LEU A 229 15.35 -6.31 -13.59
C LEU A 229 15.86 -5.50 -14.80
N TYR A 230 16.21 -6.17 -15.89
CA TYR A 230 16.67 -5.54 -17.14
C TYR A 230 15.86 -6.11 -18.30
N SER A 231 15.51 -5.27 -19.29
CA SER A 231 14.93 -5.75 -20.54
C SER A 231 15.12 -4.73 -21.67
N ALA A 232 15.35 -5.24 -22.89
CA ALA A 232 15.28 -4.52 -24.16
C ALA A 232 14.01 -4.83 -24.98
N GLY A 233 12.98 -5.44 -24.38
CA GLY A 233 11.68 -5.72 -25.01
C GLY A 233 10.64 -4.62 -24.77
N LEU A 234 9.36 -4.94 -25.06
CA LEU A 234 8.25 -3.98 -25.01
C LEU A 234 8.08 -3.35 -23.61
N HIS A 235 8.14 -4.15 -22.54
CA HIS A 235 8.03 -3.65 -21.16
C HIS A 235 9.27 -2.89 -20.70
N GLY A 236 10.42 -3.12 -21.34
CA GLY A 236 11.62 -2.29 -21.24
C GLY A 236 11.50 -0.91 -21.92
N GLY A 237 10.41 -0.64 -22.63
CA GLY A 237 10.18 0.63 -23.35
C GLY A 237 10.75 0.66 -24.77
N HIS A 238 10.98 -0.51 -25.37
CA HIS A 238 11.52 -0.65 -26.72
C HIS A 238 10.45 -1.15 -27.68
N PHE A 239 10.11 -0.36 -28.70
CA PHE A 239 8.99 -0.63 -29.60
C PHE A 239 9.43 -0.70 -31.06
N PRO A 240 8.86 -1.61 -31.87
CA PRO A 240 9.07 -1.60 -33.31
C PRO A 240 8.42 -0.36 -33.95
N LEU A 241 8.90 0.04 -35.12
CA LEU A 241 8.36 1.19 -35.86
C LEU A 241 6.84 1.09 -36.09
N LYS A 242 6.34 -0.15 -36.30
CA LYS A 242 4.91 -0.46 -36.46
C LYS A 242 4.07 0.09 -35.30
N SER A 243 4.52 -0.02 -34.05
CA SER A 243 3.76 0.43 -32.87
C SER A 243 3.68 1.95 -32.76
N ASN A 244 4.66 2.69 -33.31
CA ASN A 244 4.63 4.16 -33.33
C ASN A 244 3.62 4.72 -34.34
N LEU A 245 3.31 3.97 -35.39
CA LEU A 245 2.38 4.36 -36.46
C LEU A 245 0.99 3.76 -36.27
N PHE A 246 0.90 2.52 -35.76
CA PHE A 246 -0.32 1.74 -35.63
C PHE A 246 -0.43 1.13 -34.22
N PRO A 247 -0.65 1.94 -33.17
CA PRO A 247 -0.58 1.47 -31.77
C PRO A 247 -1.64 0.41 -31.44
N LEU A 248 -2.79 0.41 -32.14
CA LEU A 248 -3.85 -0.60 -31.93
C LEU A 248 -3.45 -2.00 -32.39
N THR A 249 -2.40 -2.13 -33.22
CA THR A 249 -1.92 -3.43 -33.70
C THR A 249 -1.28 -4.29 -32.61
N GLU A 250 -0.92 -3.69 -31.47
CA GLU A 250 -0.40 -4.44 -30.32
C GLU A 250 -1.49 -5.31 -29.66
N LYS A 251 -2.72 -4.77 -29.55
CA LYS A 251 -3.86 -5.51 -28.98
C LYS A 251 -4.65 -6.27 -30.05
N TYR A 252 -4.72 -5.71 -31.26
CA TYR A 252 -5.48 -6.26 -32.38
C TYR A 252 -4.57 -6.32 -33.62
N PRO A 253 -3.87 -7.44 -33.88
CA PRO A 253 -2.81 -7.55 -34.89
C PRO A 253 -3.19 -7.07 -36.31
N ASN A 254 -4.48 -7.13 -36.65
CA ASN A 254 -5.04 -6.78 -37.96
C ASN A 254 -5.52 -5.32 -38.07
N LEU A 255 -5.47 -4.53 -36.99
CA LEU A 255 -6.06 -3.19 -36.92
C LEU A 255 -5.05 -2.08 -37.25
N TYR A 256 -4.72 -1.94 -38.53
CA TYR A 256 -3.77 -0.94 -39.06
C TYR A 256 -4.40 0.46 -39.20
N ILE A 257 -4.82 1.06 -38.09
CA ILE A 257 -5.35 2.43 -38.07
C ILE A 257 -4.21 3.40 -37.70
N PRO A 258 -3.87 4.38 -38.56
CA PRO A 258 -2.83 5.37 -38.25
C PRO A 258 -3.33 6.30 -37.16
N LEU A 259 -2.70 6.20 -35.99
CA LEU A 259 -2.93 7.09 -34.84
C LEU A 259 -1.57 7.66 -34.39
N PRO A 260 -1.51 8.73 -33.59
CA PRO A 260 -0.26 9.22 -33.01
C PRO A 260 0.30 8.23 -31.98
N GLY A 261 0.72 7.04 -32.43
CA GLY A 261 1.18 5.93 -31.61
C GLY A 261 2.44 6.25 -30.82
N PHE A 262 3.21 7.27 -31.25
CA PHE A 262 4.32 7.83 -30.48
C PHE A 262 3.89 8.37 -29.09
N ILE A 263 2.61 8.75 -28.90
CA ILE A 263 2.08 9.13 -27.59
C ILE A 263 1.94 7.89 -26.70
N TYR A 264 1.42 6.79 -27.24
CA TYR A 264 1.26 5.52 -26.53
C TYR A 264 2.60 4.86 -26.22
N THR A 265 3.49 4.71 -27.22
CA THR A 265 4.83 4.16 -27.02
C THR A 265 5.70 5.09 -26.18
N GLY A 266 5.54 6.42 -26.33
CA GLY A 266 6.17 7.42 -25.47
C GLY A 266 5.71 7.31 -24.02
N TYR A 267 4.40 7.15 -23.78
CA TYR A 267 3.86 6.85 -22.47
C TYR A 267 4.52 5.60 -21.90
N ARG A 268 4.53 4.45 -22.58
CA ARG A 268 5.13 3.23 -22.03
C ARG A 268 6.64 3.32 -21.84
N LYS A 269 7.35 4.02 -22.73
CA LYS A 269 8.82 4.19 -22.68
C LYS A 269 9.28 5.11 -21.56
N PHE A 270 8.55 6.18 -21.27
CA PHE A 270 8.96 7.20 -20.31
C PHE A 270 8.15 7.19 -19.03
N LEU A 271 6.87 6.83 -19.10
CA LEU A 271 5.95 6.76 -17.97
C LEU A 271 5.76 5.29 -17.49
N GLY A 272 5.28 4.43 -18.37
CA GLY A 272 5.02 3.02 -18.11
C GLY A 272 3.69 2.78 -17.39
N SER A 273 3.10 1.62 -17.65
CA SER A 273 2.12 0.97 -16.75
C SER A 273 2.84 0.30 -15.57
N LEU A 274 2.11 -0.20 -14.56
CA LEU A 274 2.70 -0.90 -13.41
C LEU A 274 3.67 -2.03 -13.81
N SER A 275 3.44 -2.68 -14.95
CA SER A 275 4.25 -3.76 -15.49
C SER A 275 5.43 -3.32 -16.37
N ASP A 276 5.59 -2.01 -16.65
CA ASP A 276 6.69 -1.50 -17.47
C ASP A 276 7.84 -0.98 -16.59
N LEU A 277 9.09 -1.33 -16.91
CA LEU A 277 10.31 -0.93 -16.15
C LEU A 277 10.43 0.58 -15.87
N PRO A 278 9.98 1.51 -16.73
CA PRO A 278 10.02 2.94 -16.45
C PRO A 278 9.10 3.41 -15.31
N HIS A 279 8.15 2.58 -14.87
CA HIS A 279 7.17 2.90 -13.82
C HIS A 279 7.84 3.09 -12.45
N PRO A 280 7.41 4.06 -11.62
CA PRO A 280 8.05 4.32 -10.33
C PRO A 280 8.04 3.11 -9.39
N HIS A 281 6.91 2.40 -9.29
CA HIS A 281 6.76 1.22 -8.44
C HIS A 281 7.70 0.08 -8.85
N TYR A 282 7.90 -0.11 -10.15
CA TYR A 282 8.84 -1.09 -10.69
C TYR A 282 10.28 -0.72 -10.38
N LYS A 283 10.62 0.57 -10.41
CA LYS A 283 11.96 1.02 -10.07
C LYS A 283 12.30 0.77 -8.60
N VAL A 284 11.34 0.94 -7.69
CA VAL A 284 11.55 0.61 -6.26
C VAL A 284 11.85 -0.88 -6.12
N TYR A 285 11.02 -1.75 -6.70
CA TYR A 285 11.26 -3.20 -6.74
C TYR A 285 12.64 -3.54 -7.32
N LYS A 286 13.00 -2.94 -8.46
CA LYS A 286 14.29 -3.17 -9.09
C LYS A 286 15.46 -2.71 -8.23
N GLU A 287 15.39 -1.50 -7.68
CA GLU A 287 16.46 -0.91 -6.86
C GLU A 287 16.63 -1.74 -5.58
N ALA A 288 15.54 -2.08 -4.88
CA ALA A 288 15.59 -2.91 -3.67
C ALA A 288 16.18 -4.31 -3.91
N LEU A 289 15.84 -4.97 -5.02
CA LEU A 289 16.44 -6.26 -5.37
C LEU A 289 17.91 -6.16 -5.75
N LEU A 290 18.30 -5.11 -6.49
CA LEU A 290 19.71 -4.90 -6.81
C LEU A 290 20.54 -4.61 -5.56
N ASP A 291 19.99 -3.85 -4.62
CA ASP A 291 20.63 -3.58 -3.33
C ASP A 291 20.78 -4.87 -2.50
N ALA A 292 19.76 -5.75 -2.50
CA ALA A 292 19.81 -7.06 -1.84
C ALA A 292 20.82 -8.05 -2.47
N PHE A 293 21.20 -7.82 -3.73
CA PHE A 293 22.18 -8.66 -4.45
C PHE A 293 23.60 -8.08 -4.45
N GLU A 294 23.82 -6.91 -3.83
CA GLU A 294 25.12 -6.26 -3.81
C GLU A 294 26.18 -7.16 -3.15
N GLY A 295 27.31 -7.38 -3.85
CA GLY A 295 28.41 -8.23 -3.37
C GLY A 295 28.21 -9.74 -3.56
N MET A 296 27.14 -10.18 -4.23
CA MET A 296 26.86 -11.60 -4.48
C MET A 296 27.44 -12.09 -5.83
N GLU A 297 28.70 -12.53 -5.85
CA GLU A 297 29.38 -12.96 -7.10
C GLU A 297 28.79 -14.23 -7.76
N ASN A 298 27.96 -14.97 -7.03
CA ASN A 298 27.45 -16.31 -7.35
C ASN A 298 25.91 -16.35 -7.51
N LEU A 299 25.31 -15.24 -7.95
CA LEU A 299 23.85 -15.08 -8.10
C LEU A 299 23.40 -14.98 -9.57
N ILE A 300 22.39 -15.79 -9.91
CA ILE A 300 21.73 -15.82 -11.22
C ILE A 300 20.28 -15.41 -11.05
N PHE A 301 19.88 -14.28 -11.64
CA PHE A 301 18.49 -13.85 -11.66
C PHE A 301 17.78 -14.31 -12.94
N VAL A 302 16.61 -14.93 -12.80
CA VAL A 302 15.80 -15.43 -13.93
C VAL A 302 14.41 -14.79 -13.94
N GLY A 303 13.94 -14.40 -15.14
CA GLY A 303 12.59 -13.84 -15.33
C GLY A 303 11.90 -14.23 -16.64
N GLY A 304 10.58 -13.99 -16.71
CA GLY A 304 9.71 -14.49 -17.78
C GLY A 304 8.71 -13.49 -18.37
N HIS A 305 8.59 -12.28 -17.82
CA HIS A 305 7.56 -11.30 -18.22
C HIS A 305 7.71 -10.77 -19.66
N ASP A 306 8.93 -10.54 -20.12
CA ASP A 306 9.16 -10.14 -21.51
C ASP A 306 9.14 -11.35 -22.41
N HIS A 307 8.27 -11.34 -23.42
CA HIS A 307 8.06 -12.51 -24.28
C HIS A 307 9.20 -12.73 -25.30
N ASN A 308 10.44 -12.90 -24.86
CA ASN A 308 11.63 -13.07 -25.68
C ASN A 308 12.78 -13.68 -24.84
N LEU A 309 13.92 -13.93 -25.47
CA LEU A 309 15.12 -14.44 -24.82
C LEU A 309 16.16 -13.34 -24.67
N GLN A 310 16.71 -13.13 -23.47
CA GLN A 310 17.75 -12.14 -23.22
C GLN A 310 18.75 -12.59 -22.16
N PHE A 311 20.00 -12.15 -22.29
CA PHE A 311 21.04 -12.26 -21.27
C PHE A 311 21.74 -10.92 -21.07
N VAL A 312 22.00 -10.60 -19.80
CA VAL A 312 22.75 -9.42 -19.37
C VAL A 312 23.73 -9.83 -18.27
N SER A 313 25.02 -9.56 -18.48
CA SER A 313 26.05 -9.73 -17.45
C SER A 313 26.35 -8.40 -16.75
N LYS A 314 26.54 -8.46 -15.43
CA LYS A 314 26.99 -7.39 -14.52
C LYS A 314 28.02 -7.99 -13.55
N PRO A 315 28.86 -7.19 -12.88
CA PRO A 315 29.92 -7.70 -12.00
C PRO A 315 29.43 -8.75 -10.99
N ASP A 316 28.31 -8.48 -10.32
CA ASP A 316 27.78 -9.35 -9.24
C ASP A 316 26.43 -9.97 -9.63
N LEU A 317 26.09 -10.04 -10.93
CA LEU A 317 24.76 -10.49 -11.35
C LEU A 317 24.73 -11.01 -12.80
N HIS A 318 24.25 -12.24 -12.96
CA HIS A 318 23.85 -12.79 -14.26
C HIS A 318 22.33 -12.73 -14.40
N HIS A 319 21.81 -11.91 -15.32
CA HIS A 319 20.38 -11.71 -15.53
C HIS A 319 19.91 -12.40 -16.83
N ILE A 320 18.90 -13.26 -16.70
CA ILE A 320 18.36 -14.12 -17.77
C ILE A 320 16.86 -13.84 -17.93
N ILE A 321 16.40 -13.67 -19.17
CA ILE A 321 14.98 -13.67 -19.53
C ILE A 321 14.70 -14.87 -20.44
N SER A 322 13.73 -15.69 -20.06
CA SER A 322 13.31 -16.89 -20.79
C SER A 322 11.80 -16.91 -21.05
N GLY A 323 11.23 -15.83 -21.60
CA GLY A 323 9.77 -15.65 -21.70
C GLY A 323 9.13 -16.04 -23.03
N SER A 324 9.77 -16.84 -23.87
CA SER A 324 9.32 -17.04 -25.27
C SER A 324 8.52 -18.31 -25.55
N ALA A 325 8.11 -19.08 -24.54
CA ALA A 325 7.53 -20.40 -24.75
C ALA A 325 6.12 -20.39 -25.39
N GLY A 326 5.36 -19.31 -25.18
CA GLY A 326 3.98 -19.13 -25.67
C GLY A 326 3.84 -18.08 -26.76
N GLY A 327 4.95 -17.69 -27.39
CA GLY A 327 5.01 -16.83 -28.56
C GLY A 327 5.92 -15.61 -28.41
N ALA A 328 6.94 -15.51 -29.26
CA ALA A 328 7.95 -14.46 -29.13
C ALA A 328 7.47 -13.09 -29.64
N GLN A 329 7.89 -12.04 -28.93
CA GLN A 329 7.64 -10.64 -29.22
C GLN A 329 8.93 -9.87 -29.50
N TYR A 330 8.76 -8.63 -29.97
CA TYR A 330 9.87 -7.76 -30.35
C TYR A 330 10.85 -7.51 -29.18
N VAL A 331 12.14 -7.60 -29.49
CA VAL A 331 13.25 -7.17 -28.65
C VAL A 331 14.18 -6.28 -29.47
N ALA A 332 14.66 -5.17 -28.89
CA ALA A 332 15.55 -4.26 -29.59
C ALA A 332 17.01 -4.70 -29.48
N HIS A 333 17.78 -4.44 -30.54
CA HIS A 333 19.24 -4.48 -30.47
C HIS A 333 19.70 -3.30 -29.59
N ASN A 334 20.28 -3.62 -28.43
CA ASN A 334 20.63 -2.64 -27.42
C ASN A 334 22.04 -2.92 -26.91
N LYS A 335 22.87 -1.88 -26.77
CA LYS A 335 24.22 -2.01 -26.18
C LYS A 335 24.19 -2.43 -24.71
N LYS A 336 23.02 -2.43 -24.08
CA LYS A 336 22.81 -2.83 -22.68
C LYS A 336 22.44 -4.31 -22.51
N THR A 337 22.26 -5.05 -23.60
CA THR A 337 22.04 -6.50 -23.59
C THR A 337 23.21 -7.22 -24.25
N ASP A 338 23.58 -8.36 -23.67
CA ASP A 338 24.71 -9.17 -24.13
C ASP A 338 24.26 -10.20 -25.17
N TYR A 339 23.07 -10.76 -24.95
CA TYR A 339 22.32 -11.52 -25.94
C TYR A 339 20.84 -11.13 -25.92
N ALA A 340 20.21 -11.09 -27.09
CA ALA A 340 18.77 -10.86 -27.22
C ALA A 340 18.21 -11.49 -28.51
N GLN A 341 17.08 -12.19 -28.42
CA GLN A 341 16.41 -12.79 -29.58
C GLN A 341 14.89 -12.86 -29.40
N ALA A 342 14.15 -12.48 -30.46
CA ALA A 342 12.70 -12.66 -30.58
C ALA A 342 12.39 -13.97 -31.32
N ARG A 343 12.52 -15.11 -30.63
CA ARG A 343 12.23 -16.45 -31.16
C ARG A 343 11.75 -17.39 -30.06
N GLU A 344 10.87 -18.30 -30.41
CA GLU A 344 10.33 -19.38 -29.58
C GLU A 344 11.46 -20.28 -29.08
N GLY A 345 11.54 -20.45 -27.76
CA GLY A 345 12.66 -21.09 -27.08
C GLY A 345 12.60 -20.99 -25.57
N PHE A 346 13.61 -21.56 -24.89
CA PHE A 346 13.79 -21.57 -23.44
C PHE A 346 15.28 -21.57 -23.08
N ALA A 347 15.61 -21.36 -21.81
CA ALA A 347 16.98 -21.37 -21.29
C ALA A 347 17.23 -22.61 -20.40
N ARG A 348 18.50 -23.03 -20.32
CA ARG A 348 18.95 -24.13 -19.45
C ARG A 348 20.20 -23.73 -18.70
N LEU A 349 20.20 -23.94 -17.39
CA LEU A 349 21.36 -23.82 -16.51
C LEU A 349 21.92 -25.21 -16.19
N THR A 350 23.24 -25.37 -16.21
CA THR A 350 23.92 -26.63 -15.89
C THR A 350 25.05 -26.36 -14.89
N PHE A 351 24.98 -27.02 -13.73
CA PHE A 351 25.95 -26.95 -12.65
C PHE A 351 26.82 -28.20 -12.69
N LEU A 352 28.14 -28.04 -12.77
CA LEU A 352 29.11 -29.14 -12.88
C LEU A 352 29.86 -29.37 -11.57
N ALA A 353 30.35 -30.59 -11.35
CA ALA A 353 31.04 -30.98 -10.11
C ALA A 353 32.36 -30.23 -9.86
N ASN A 354 32.96 -29.64 -10.89
CA ASN A 354 34.15 -28.80 -10.79
C ASN A 354 33.84 -27.34 -10.39
N GLY A 355 32.57 -27.02 -10.10
CA GLY A 355 32.11 -25.68 -9.73
C GLY A 355 31.70 -24.78 -10.90
N ASP A 356 31.79 -25.26 -12.15
CA ASP A 356 31.39 -24.47 -13.32
C ASP A 356 29.88 -24.41 -13.49
N VAL A 357 29.38 -23.21 -13.80
CA VAL A 357 27.96 -22.98 -14.14
C VAL A 357 27.81 -22.48 -15.57
N TRP A 358 26.99 -23.17 -16.36
CA TRP A 358 26.77 -22.90 -17.78
C TRP A 358 25.33 -22.50 -18.08
N LEU A 359 25.16 -21.57 -19.02
CA LEU A 359 23.88 -21.14 -19.59
C LEU A 359 23.80 -21.51 -21.07
N ASP A 360 22.70 -22.15 -21.47
CA ASP A 360 22.31 -22.41 -22.86
C ASP A 360 20.94 -21.77 -23.17
N PHE A 361 20.81 -21.07 -24.30
CA PHE A 361 19.50 -20.77 -24.89
C PHE A 361 19.19 -21.71 -26.05
N LEU A 362 18.08 -22.42 -25.95
CA LEU A 362 17.58 -23.39 -26.92
C LEU A 362 16.36 -22.79 -27.63
N VAL A 363 16.39 -22.75 -28.96
CA VAL A 363 15.29 -22.21 -29.78
C VAL A 363 14.79 -23.25 -30.76
N GLU A 364 13.58 -23.05 -31.29
CA GLU A 364 13.03 -23.90 -32.35
C GLU A 364 14.01 -24.01 -33.54
N PRO A 365 14.09 -25.17 -34.22
CA PRO A 365 14.91 -25.32 -35.43
C PRO A 365 14.52 -24.33 -36.54
N ASP A 366 15.44 -24.07 -37.49
CA ASP A 366 15.14 -23.19 -38.62
C ASP A 366 14.16 -23.89 -39.59
N ALA A 367 12.92 -23.38 -39.67
CA ALA A 367 11.92 -23.92 -40.58
C ALA A 367 12.38 -23.86 -42.05
N GLY A 368 12.27 -24.98 -42.77
CA GLY A 368 12.63 -25.07 -44.20
C GLY A 368 14.13 -25.12 -44.51
N LYS A 369 15.00 -25.35 -43.52
CA LYS A 369 16.43 -25.63 -43.71
C LYS A 369 16.77 -27.08 -43.36
N ASN A 370 17.85 -27.63 -43.95
CA ASN A 370 18.38 -28.94 -43.57
C ASN A 370 19.08 -28.84 -42.19
N ASN A 371 18.32 -29.05 -41.12
CA ASN A 371 18.83 -29.16 -39.75
C ASN A 371 19.43 -30.56 -39.52
N SER A 372 20.35 -30.70 -38.55
CA SER A 372 20.79 -32.04 -38.14
C SER A 372 19.65 -32.76 -37.40
N PRO A 373 19.58 -34.11 -37.39
CA PRO A 373 18.59 -34.85 -36.61
C PRO A 373 18.60 -34.47 -35.12
N GLU A 374 19.78 -34.20 -34.57
CA GLU A 374 19.95 -33.70 -33.20
C GLU A 374 19.33 -32.31 -33.01
N THR A 375 19.50 -31.40 -33.97
CA THR A 375 18.88 -30.06 -33.93
C THR A 375 17.36 -30.16 -34.04
N GLU A 376 16.82 -31.07 -34.86
CA GLU A 376 15.37 -31.27 -34.97
C GLU A 376 14.76 -31.82 -33.68
N MET A 377 15.49 -32.68 -32.98
CA MET A 377 15.03 -33.33 -31.75
C MET A 377 15.19 -32.43 -30.51
N TYR A 378 16.32 -31.75 -30.35
CA TYR A 378 16.65 -30.99 -29.13
C TYR A 378 16.69 -29.47 -29.33
N GLY A 379 16.32 -28.99 -30.52
CA GLY A 379 16.36 -27.57 -30.85
C GLY A 379 17.78 -27.09 -31.18
N LYS A 380 17.87 -25.80 -31.52
CA LYS A 380 19.14 -25.13 -31.85
C LYS A 380 19.65 -24.35 -30.65
N VAL A 381 20.91 -24.56 -30.27
CA VAL A 381 21.60 -23.65 -29.32
C VAL A 381 21.85 -22.32 -30.03
N SER A 382 21.27 -21.25 -29.51
CA SER A 382 21.37 -19.89 -30.08
C SER A 382 22.40 -19.02 -29.35
N PHE A 383 22.73 -19.37 -28.11
CA PHE A 383 23.72 -18.71 -27.26
C PHE A 383 24.17 -19.67 -26.15
N ARG A 384 25.45 -19.59 -25.77
CA ARG A 384 26.06 -20.34 -24.67
C ARG A 384 27.08 -19.47 -23.95
N GLU A 385 27.11 -19.55 -22.62
CA GLU A 385 28.11 -18.86 -21.80
C GLU A 385 28.41 -19.60 -20.49
N LYS A 386 29.67 -19.56 -20.04
CA LYS A 386 30.06 -19.97 -18.68
C LYS A 386 29.89 -18.75 -17.76
N LEU A 387 29.01 -18.86 -16.78
CA LEU A 387 28.66 -17.74 -15.91
C LEU A 387 29.77 -17.46 -14.87
N PHE A 388 30.13 -18.46 -14.06
CA PHE A 388 31.19 -18.37 -13.06
C PHE A 388 31.71 -19.77 -12.65
N ASN A 389 32.76 -19.81 -11.82
CA ASN A 389 33.31 -21.00 -11.17
C ASN A 389 33.36 -20.76 -9.65
N LYS A 390 32.68 -21.60 -8.87
CA LYS A 390 32.73 -21.57 -7.40
C LYS A 390 33.04 -22.97 -6.86
N PRO A 391 34.14 -23.17 -6.11
CA PRO A 391 34.43 -24.45 -5.45
C PRO A 391 33.34 -24.85 -4.45
N VAL A 392 33.11 -26.16 -4.31
CA VAL A 392 32.15 -26.76 -3.36
C VAL A 392 32.55 -26.48 -1.90
N PHE A 393 31.58 -26.21 -1.04
CA PHE A 393 31.78 -25.89 0.39
C PHE A 393 32.27 -27.13 1.18
N ASP A 394 33.21 -26.96 2.13
CA ASP A 394 33.70 -28.03 3.04
C ASP A 394 33.01 -27.93 4.42
N PRO A 395 32.07 -28.82 4.77
CA PRO A 395 31.31 -28.75 6.02
C PRO A 395 32.09 -29.10 7.29
N GLU A 396 33.20 -29.84 7.19
CA GLU A 396 33.93 -30.33 8.38
C GLU A 396 34.83 -29.24 8.99
N GLU A 397 35.45 -28.38 8.17
CA GLU A 397 36.25 -27.24 8.63
C GLU A 397 35.40 -26.21 9.40
N HIS A 398 34.12 -26.07 9.03
CA HIS A 398 33.21 -25.15 9.71
C HIS A 398 32.76 -25.67 11.08
N ARG A 399 32.59 -27.00 11.23
CA ARG A 399 32.12 -27.62 12.47
C ARG A 399 33.16 -27.54 13.60
N GLU A 400 34.45 -27.78 13.28
CA GLU A 400 35.55 -27.69 14.26
C GLU A 400 35.72 -26.27 14.84
N LEU A 401 35.38 -25.22 14.09
CA LEU A 401 35.48 -23.83 14.54
C LEU A 401 34.45 -23.49 15.64
N LEU A 402 33.27 -24.11 15.63
CA LEU A 402 32.14 -23.73 16.48
C LEU A 402 32.11 -24.47 17.83
N GLU A 403 32.71 -25.68 17.92
CA GLU A 403 32.69 -26.53 19.13
C GLU A 403 33.49 -25.96 20.32
N THR A 404 34.30 -24.92 20.13
CA THR A 404 35.22 -24.39 21.16
C THR A 404 34.68 -23.22 22.00
N ILE A 405 33.43 -22.79 21.78
CA ILE A 405 32.89 -21.53 22.33
C ILE A 405 31.75 -21.79 23.34
N ASP A 406 31.99 -21.45 24.61
CA ASP A 406 31.00 -21.51 25.70
C ASP A 406 30.96 -20.18 26.48
N TYR A 407 29.75 -19.65 26.71
CA TYR A 407 29.46 -18.43 27.46
C TYR A 407 28.54 -18.68 28.67
N SER A 408 28.33 -19.94 29.06
CA SER A 408 27.31 -20.34 30.06
C SER A 408 27.43 -19.69 31.44
N ASP A 409 28.63 -19.27 31.84
CA ASP A 409 28.94 -18.61 33.11
C ASP A 409 29.36 -17.14 32.97
N SER A 410 29.27 -16.58 31.75
CA SER A 410 29.78 -15.26 31.44
C SER A 410 28.72 -14.16 31.67
N THR A 411 29.09 -13.11 32.39
CA THR A 411 28.30 -11.87 32.54
C THR A 411 29.10 -10.67 32.06
N VAL A 412 28.39 -9.60 31.67
CA VAL A 412 28.99 -8.32 31.31
C VAL A 412 28.21 -7.18 31.94
N LYS A 413 28.92 -6.14 32.36
CA LYS A 413 28.32 -4.90 32.86
C LYS A 413 28.24 -3.88 31.73
N VAL A 414 27.03 -3.63 31.24
CA VAL A 414 26.77 -2.83 30.03
C VAL A 414 25.42 -2.09 30.15
N HIS A 415 25.17 -1.14 29.26
CA HIS A 415 23.88 -0.48 29.09
C HIS A 415 23.53 -0.46 27.59
N PRO A 416 22.24 -0.28 27.23
CA PRO A 416 21.84 -0.07 25.84
C PRO A 416 22.50 1.18 25.23
N GLU A 417 22.37 1.45 23.93
CA GLU A 417 22.97 2.61 23.24
C GLU A 417 22.30 3.97 23.59
N GLY A 418 22.04 4.23 24.87
CA GLY A 418 21.34 5.40 25.38
C GLY A 418 22.07 6.74 25.25
N GLU A 419 23.38 6.74 24.98
CA GLU A 419 24.18 7.97 24.90
C GLU A 419 23.68 8.92 23.80
N ILE A 420 23.09 8.35 22.74
CA ILE A 420 22.48 9.09 21.63
C ILE A 420 21.31 9.98 22.09
N PHE A 421 20.68 9.66 23.23
CA PHE A 421 19.56 10.43 23.79
C PHE A 421 19.98 11.58 24.69
N SER A 422 21.29 11.84 24.85
CA SER A 422 21.79 12.93 25.69
C SER A 422 21.09 14.26 25.41
N ALA A 423 20.65 14.93 26.48
CA ALA A 423 19.77 16.09 26.39
C ALA A 423 20.06 17.15 27.47
N GLY A 424 20.29 18.39 27.03
CA GLY A 424 20.32 19.57 27.88
C GLY A 424 18.92 20.04 28.31
N ARG A 425 18.86 21.11 29.12
CA ARG A 425 17.59 21.62 29.69
C ARG A 425 16.52 21.95 28.64
N VAL A 426 16.92 22.58 27.53
CA VAL A 426 15.99 22.98 26.45
C VAL A 426 15.41 21.74 25.74
N LYS A 427 16.27 20.77 25.39
CA LYS A 427 15.82 19.53 24.76
C LYS A 427 14.87 18.76 25.70
N LYS A 428 15.19 18.67 27.00
CA LYS A 428 14.29 18.06 28.00
C LYS A 428 12.94 18.78 28.13
N MET A 429 12.91 20.11 28.05
CA MET A 429 11.65 20.87 28.06
C MET A 429 10.79 20.58 26.82
N MET A 430 11.42 20.49 25.63
CA MET A 430 10.71 20.28 24.37
C MET A 430 10.30 18.82 24.15
N MET A 431 11.13 17.86 24.58
CA MET A 431 11.05 16.43 24.26
C MET A 431 10.84 15.51 25.47
N GLY A 432 10.78 16.07 26.68
CA GLY A 432 10.61 15.29 27.91
C GLY A 432 11.94 14.99 28.60
N ALA A 433 11.90 14.65 29.90
CA ALA A 433 13.07 14.08 30.58
C ALA A 433 13.21 12.59 30.25
N ASN A 434 12.06 11.90 30.14
CA ASN A 434 11.89 10.50 29.77
C ASN A 434 12.81 9.56 30.58
N TYR A 435 13.10 8.37 30.06
CA TYR A 435 13.92 7.35 30.72
C TYR A 435 15.41 7.44 30.36
N ARG A 436 15.91 8.64 30.00
CA ARG A 436 17.28 8.82 29.50
C ARG A 436 18.35 8.35 30.48
N GLN A 437 18.08 8.38 31.78
CA GLN A 437 19.04 7.92 32.79
C GLN A 437 19.09 6.39 32.83
N GLU A 438 17.95 5.72 32.71
CA GLU A 438 17.78 4.27 32.67
C GLU A 438 18.47 3.67 31.44
N TRP A 439 18.43 4.38 30.32
CA TRP A 439 19.10 4.01 29.07
C TRP A 439 20.64 4.01 29.15
N VAL A 440 21.25 4.73 30.09
CA VAL A 440 22.72 4.85 30.23
C VAL A 440 23.24 4.32 31.56
N THR A 441 22.39 3.68 32.37
CA THR A 441 22.79 3.12 33.66
C THR A 441 23.33 1.70 33.45
N PRO A 442 24.63 1.43 33.71
CA PRO A 442 25.19 0.11 33.47
C PRO A 442 24.63 -0.92 34.45
N VAL A 443 24.13 -2.02 33.90
CA VAL A 443 23.63 -3.17 34.65
C VAL A 443 24.41 -4.42 34.28
N GLU A 444 24.43 -5.40 35.18
CA GLU A 444 25.05 -6.70 34.92
C GLU A 444 24.03 -7.62 34.23
N VAL A 445 24.38 -8.13 33.04
CA VAL A 445 23.55 -9.03 32.24
C VAL A 445 24.35 -10.25 31.78
N PRO A 446 23.71 -11.42 31.64
CA PRO A 446 24.38 -12.61 31.10
C PRO A 446 24.76 -12.43 29.63
N VAL A 447 25.87 -13.04 29.22
CA VAL A 447 26.25 -13.17 27.80
C VAL A 447 25.39 -14.27 27.18
N PHE A 448 24.81 -14.00 26.01
CA PHE A 448 23.97 -14.95 25.31
C PHE A 448 24.78 -16.18 24.88
N ASN A 449 24.29 -17.36 25.24
CA ASN A 449 24.88 -18.62 24.84
C ASN A 449 23.92 -19.35 23.88
N PHE A 450 24.44 -19.81 22.74
CA PHE A 450 23.68 -20.62 21.79
C PHE A 450 23.38 -22.02 22.36
N GLN A 451 24.11 -22.49 23.36
CA GLN A 451 23.76 -23.71 24.10
C GLN A 451 22.54 -23.45 24.99
N SER A 452 21.44 -24.16 24.74
CA SER A 452 20.21 -24.13 25.54
C SER A 452 19.95 -25.47 26.25
N GLN A 453 18.92 -25.54 27.09
CA GLN A 453 18.50 -26.82 27.70
C GLN A 453 18.01 -27.85 26.67
N GLY A 454 17.62 -27.41 25.47
CA GLY A 454 17.15 -28.24 24.36
C GLY A 454 18.20 -28.54 23.28
N GLY A 455 19.48 -28.27 23.55
CA GLY A 455 20.56 -28.38 22.56
C GLY A 455 20.99 -27.01 22.01
N GLU A 456 21.82 -27.01 20.97
CA GLU A 456 22.31 -25.78 20.34
C GLU A 456 21.21 -25.07 19.55
N LEU A 457 21.02 -23.78 19.82
CA LEU A 457 20.10 -22.90 19.11
C LEU A 457 20.66 -22.55 17.73
N LYS A 458 19.87 -22.80 16.69
CA LYS A 458 20.20 -22.45 15.30
C LYS A 458 19.43 -21.21 14.88
N ILE A 459 20.09 -20.33 14.12
CA ILE A 459 19.43 -19.16 13.54
C ILE A 459 18.63 -19.60 12.32
N LEU A 460 17.30 -19.50 12.39
CA LEU A 460 16.42 -19.78 11.26
C LEU A 460 16.43 -18.63 10.26
N GLN A 461 16.22 -17.41 10.77
CA GLN A 461 16.07 -16.21 9.94
C GLN A 461 16.15 -14.93 10.77
N ARG A 462 16.31 -13.78 10.09
CA ARG A 462 15.98 -12.49 10.68
C ARG A 462 14.48 -12.45 10.99
N GLY A 463 14.16 -11.74 12.07
CA GLY A 463 12.80 -11.42 12.45
C GLY A 463 12.62 -9.92 12.64
N GLY A 464 11.36 -9.50 12.76
CA GLY A 464 10.95 -8.12 13.03
C GLY A 464 11.01 -7.22 11.80
N GLY A 465 10.14 -6.22 11.75
CA GLY A 465 10.19 -5.13 10.77
C GLY A 465 11.48 -4.28 10.86
N GLY A 466 11.72 -3.41 9.87
CA GLY A 466 13.01 -2.74 9.64
C GLY A 466 13.50 -1.75 10.70
N GLN A 467 12.82 -1.67 11.84
CA GLN A 467 13.19 -0.83 12.99
C GLN A 467 14.03 -1.58 14.04
N THR A 468 13.89 -2.90 14.14
CA THR A 468 14.49 -3.69 15.23
C THR A 468 15.29 -4.85 14.68
N ARG A 469 16.51 -5.06 15.17
CA ARG A 469 17.33 -6.21 14.76
C ARG A 469 16.86 -7.41 15.55
N SER A 470 16.15 -8.36 14.92
CA SER A 470 15.73 -9.59 15.59
C SER A 470 16.17 -10.85 14.83
N LEU A 471 16.42 -11.93 15.57
CA LEU A 471 16.71 -13.27 15.09
C LEU A 471 15.64 -14.24 15.60
N ARG A 472 15.17 -15.13 14.72
CA ARG A 472 14.39 -16.30 15.11
C ARG A 472 15.34 -17.47 15.28
N LEU A 473 15.25 -18.12 16.43
CA LEU A 473 16.11 -19.24 16.81
C LEU A 473 15.27 -20.50 16.99
N GLU A 474 15.87 -21.66 16.77
CA GLU A 474 15.25 -22.98 16.95
C GLU A 474 16.21 -23.92 17.67
N ASP A 475 15.72 -24.70 18.64
CA ASP A 475 16.50 -25.76 19.30
C ASP A 475 16.38 -27.11 18.57
N GLU A 476 17.10 -28.14 19.03
CA GLU A 476 17.09 -29.47 18.38
C GLU A 476 15.72 -30.18 18.44
N ASN A 477 14.82 -29.74 19.32
CA ASN A 477 13.47 -30.26 19.44
C ASN A 477 12.45 -29.49 18.59
N GLY A 478 12.91 -28.52 17.78
CA GLY A 478 12.05 -27.68 16.95
C GLY A 478 11.32 -26.58 17.72
N ARG A 479 11.77 -26.22 18.94
CA ARG A 479 11.14 -25.15 19.74
C ARG A 479 11.73 -23.80 19.36
N HIS A 480 10.85 -22.83 19.16
CA HIS A 480 11.24 -21.52 18.65
C HIS A 480 11.48 -20.49 19.75
N TYR A 481 12.50 -19.65 19.57
CA TYR A 481 12.83 -18.52 20.42
C TYR A 481 13.05 -17.26 19.58
N VAL A 482 13.03 -16.11 20.22
CA VAL A 482 13.30 -14.82 19.59
C VAL A 482 14.38 -14.09 20.38
N LEU A 483 15.36 -13.56 19.65
CA LEU A 483 16.32 -12.59 20.15
C LEU A 483 15.99 -11.24 19.48
N ARG A 484 15.70 -10.19 20.24
CA ARG A 484 15.28 -8.86 19.72
C ARG A 484 16.12 -7.75 20.32
N SER A 485 16.72 -6.89 19.50
CA SER A 485 17.57 -5.81 20.00
C SER A 485 16.77 -4.86 20.91
N ILE A 486 17.39 -4.43 22.01
CA ILE A 486 16.84 -3.36 22.85
C ILE A 486 16.93 -2.03 22.09
N ASP A 487 18.07 -1.82 21.42
CA ASP A 487 18.31 -0.66 20.59
C ASP A 487 17.53 -0.76 19.28
N LYS A 488 16.89 0.34 18.89
CA LYS A 488 16.03 0.42 17.71
C LYS A 488 16.38 1.62 16.87
N ASP A 489 16.19 1.48 15.57
CA ASP A 489 16.27 2.57 14.60
C ASP A 489 14.89 2.81 13.96
N PRO A 490 14.01 3.59 14.62
CA PRO A 490 12.73 3.98 14.04
C PRO A 490 12.86 4.94 12.84
N SER A 491 14.05 5.45 12.52
CA SER A 491 14.23 6.42 11.42
C SER A 491 13.96 5.80 10.04
N VAL A 492 14.13 4.48 9.92
CA VAL A 492 13.85 3.71 8.69
C VAL A 492 12.39 3.84 8.28
N SER A 493 11.47 4.02 9.23
CA SER A 493 10.03 4.17 8.96
C SER A 493 9.59 5.60 8.63
N ILE A 494 10.48 6.59 8.71
CA ILE A 494 10.15 7.98 8.34
C ILE A 494 10.05 8.05 6.80
N PRO A 495 8.92 8.50 6.22
CA PRO A 495 8.78 8.67 4.78
C PRO A 495 9.89 9.56 4.21
N GLU A 496 10.45 9.18 3.06
CA GLU A 496 11.64 9.84 2.48
C GLU A 496 11.46 11.36 2.31
N ILE A 497 10.22 11.81 2.10
CA ILE A 497 9.88 13.22 1.88
C ILE A 497 10.05 14.10 3.15
N ILE A 498 9.82 13.53 4.34
CA ILE A 498 9.98 14.22 5.63
C ILE A 498 11.20 13.73 6.43
N ARG A 499 12.00 12.81 5.88
CA ARG A 499 13.22 12.29 6.49
C ARG A 499 14.35 13.36 6.46
N VAL A 500 14.29 14.28 7.41
CA VAL A 500 15.27 15.35 7.69
C VAL A 500 15.96 15.09 9.01
N GLY A 501 17.13 15.68 9.25
CA GLY A 501 17.89 15.45 10.49
C GLY A 501 17.07 15.73 11.76
N PHE A 502 16.25 16.78 11.76
CA PHE A 502 15.34 17.10 12.86
C PHE A 502 14.26 16.04 13.07
N ALA A 503 13.69 15.47 12.01
CA ALA A 503 12.64 14.47 12.10
C ALA A 503 13.22 13.10 12.49
N GLU A 504 14.38 12.75 11.93
CA GLU A 504 15.21 11.61 12.34
C GLU A 504 15.51 11.72 13.84
N ASP A 505 16.09 12.83 14.29
CA ASP A 505 16.37 13.10 15.71
C ASP A 505 15.11 13.09 16.58
N LEU A 506 14.00 13.67 16.11
CA LEU A 506 12.74 13.72 16.86
C LEU A 506 12.21 12.31 17.13
N VAL A 507 12.18 11.46 16.10
CA VAL A 507 11.66 10.09 16.17
C VAL A 507 12.64 9.19 16.92
N MET A 508 13.94 9.36 16.71
CA MET A 508 14.97 8.66 17.49
C MET A 508 14.86 9.02 18.97
N ASP A 509 14.75 10.31 19.31
CA ASP A 509 14.66 10.77 20.69
C ASP A 509 13.37 10.32 21.39
N GLN A 510 12.31 9.97 20.64
CA GLN A 510 11.12 9.31 21.23
C GLN A 510 11.43 7.92 21.81
N MET A 511 12.47 7.22 21.36
CA MET A 511 12.88 5.94 21.97
C MET A 511 13.32 6.12 23.42
N SER A 512 13.83 7.30 23.78
CA SER A 512 14.12 7.62 25.19
C SER A 512 12.89 7.55 26.10
N ALA A 513 11.68 7.59 25.52
CA ALA A 513 10.41 7.51 26.23
C ALA A 513 9.88 6.08 26.44
N SER A 514 10.48 5.08 25.78
CA SER A 514 10.29 3.66 26.12
C SER A 514 11.25 3.25 27.22
N LEU A 515 10.82 2.37 28.13
CA LEU A 515 11.67 1.84 29.20
C LEU A 515 12.19 0.44 28.80
N PRO A 516 13.51 0.28 28.53
CA PRO A 516 14.08 -0.99 28.08
C PRO A 516 13.78 -2.21 28.95
N TRP A 517 13.65 -1.96 30.25
CA TRP A 517 13.52 -2.98 31.30
C TRP A 517 12.07 -3.35 31.60
N ALA A 518 11.09 -2.60 31.07
CA ALA A 518 9.68 -2.81 31.35
C ALA A 518 9.16 -4.24 31.06
N PRO A 519 9.61 -4.95 30.01
CA PRO A 519 9.17 -6.33 29.77
C PRO A 519 9.41 -7.29 30.94
N LEU A 520 10.46 -7.06 31.75
CA LEU A 520 10.79 -7.91 32.91
C LEU A 520 9.72 -7.85 34.02
N SER A 521 8.98 -6.74 34.12
CA SER A 521 7.92 -6.55 35.11
C SER A 521 6.61 -7.26 34.77
N LEU A 522 6.41 -7.61 33.49
CA LEU A 522 5.10 -8.02 32.99
C LEU A 522 4.68 -9.45 33.35
N PRO A 523 5.59 -10.45 33.41
CA PRO A 523 5.22 -11.82 33.83
C PRO A 523 4.47 -11.83 35.17
N ARG A 524 4.95 -11.08 36.16
CA ARG A 524 4.31 -11.03 37.49
C ARG A 524 2.91 -10.41 37.46
N LEU A 525 2.75 -9.31 36.72
CA LEU A 525 1.43 -8.68 36.53
C LEU A 525 0.47 -9.61 35.78
N ALA A 526 0.97 -10.31 34.75
CA ALA A 526 0.20 -11.26 33.96
C ALA A 526 -0.26 -12.47 34.80
N GLN A 527 0.61 -13.02 35.65
CA GLN A 527 0.26 -14.09 36.59
C GLN A 527 -0.83 -13.66 37.57
N ALA A 528 -0.71 -12.47 38.17
CA ALA A 528 -1.73 -11.93 39.05
C ALA A 528 -3.06 -11.68 38.31
N ALA A 529 -3.01 -11.25 37.06
CA ALA A 529 -4.17 -11.07 36.19
C ALA A 529 -4.73 -12.38 35.62
N ASN A 530 -4.09 -13.53 35.89
CA ASN A 530 -4.41 -14.84 35.33
C ASN A 530 -4.52 -14.80 33.78
N ILE A 531 -3.49 -14.24 33.13
CA ILE A 531 -3.33 -14.24 31.67
C ILE A 531 -1.99 -14.88 31.30
N TYR A 532 -1.92 -15.45 30.09
CA TYR A 532 -0.67 -16.00 29.55
C TYR A 532 0.34 -14.92 29.22
N HIS A 533 1.61 -15.27 29.19
CA HIS A 533 2.72 -14.33 28.96
C HIS A 533 3.98 -15.06 28.49
N THR A 534 4.89 -14.30 27.84
CA THR A 534 6.28 -14.73 27.60
C THR A 534 7.14 -14.54 28.85
N ASN A 535 8.34 -15.12 28.88
CA ASN A 535 9.29 -14.99 29.99
C ASN A 535 10.56 -14.26 29.51
N PRO A 536 10.49 -12.94 29.29
CA PRO A 536 11.62 -12.20 28.74
C PRO A 536 12.83 -12.19 29.67
N GLN A 537 14.00 -12.36 29.08
CA GLN A 537 15.30 -12.15 29.69
C GLN A 537 16.09 -11.14 28.87
N ILE A 538 16.94 -10.36 29.52
CA ILE A 538 17.85 -9.44 28.82
C ILE A 538 19.26 -10.04 28.85
N VAL A 539 19.85 -10.16 27.67
CA VAL A 539 21.15 -10.81 27.42
C VAL A 539 22.04 -9.90 26.57
N TYR A 540 23.36 -10.13 26.62
CA TYR A 540 24.32 -9.47 25.74
C TYR A 540 24.84 -10.44 24.68
N LEU A 541 24.69 -10.12 23.39
CA LEU A 541 25.18 -10.95 22.31
C LEU A 541 26.64 -10.56 21.98
N ALA A 542 27.60 -11.39 22.39
CA ALA A 542 29.02 -11.17 22.08
C ALA A 542 29.34 -11.40 20.59
N ASP A 543 30.55 -11.07 20.17
CA ASP A 543 31.05 -11.31 18.80
C ASP A 543 31.31 -12.80 18.52
N ASP A 544 30.22 -13.56 18.37
CA ASP A 544 30.20 -15.01 18.23
C ASP A 544 30.20 -15.45 16.74
N PRO A 545 31.15 -16.30 16.28
CA PRO A 545 31.16 -16.83 14.91
C PRO A 545 29.92 -17.65 14.53
N ARG A 546 29.17 -18.20 15.50
CA ARG A 546 27.88 -18.88 15.24
C ARG A 546 26.81 -17.96 14.64
N LEU A 547 26.99 -16.65 14.72
CA LEU A 547 26.15 -15.67 14.02
C LEU A 547 26.30 -15.75 12.50
N GLY A 548 27.37 -16.35 11.97
CA GLY A 548 27.61 -16.50 10.54
C GLY A 548 27.46 -15.16 9.78
N PRO A 549 26.58 -15.06 8.77
CA PRO A 549 26.38 -13.83 8.01
C PRO A 549 25.76 -12.68 8.83
N TYR A 550 25.20 -12.95 10.01
CA TYR A 550 24.58 -11.95 10.89
C TYR A 550 25.59 -11.26 11.82
N ARG A 551 26.81 -11.79 11.92
CA ARG A 551 27.81 -11.35 12.92
C ARG A 551 28.06 -9.84 12.89
N GLN A 552 28.23 -9.25 11.72
CA GLN A 552 28.51 -7.80 11.59
C GLN A 552 27.35 -6.91 12.06
N ASP A 553 26.10 -7.37 11.87
CA ASP A 553 24.90 -6.56 12.14
C ASP A 553 24.38 -6.75 13.59
N TYR A 554 24.68 -7.89 14.22
CA TYR A 554 24.07 -8.32 15.48
C TYR A 554 25.03 -8.45 16.68
N ALA A 555 26.34 -8.59 16.45
CA ALA A 555 27.29 -8.71 17.56
C ALA A 555 27.39 -7.43 18.39
N ASN A 556 27.78 -7.59 19.65
CA ASN A 556 28.12 -6.54 20.62
C ASN A 556 26.96 -5.61 21.01
N ALA A 557 25.76 -6.17 21.18
CA ALA A 557 24.59 -5.40 21.61
C ALA A 557 23.72 -6.16 22.62
N MET A 558 22.80 -5.44 23.27
CA MET A 558 21.85 -6.02 24.21
C MET A 558 20.57 -6.45 23.51
N TYR A 559 20.04 -7.60 23.92
CA TYR A 559 18.86 -8.21 23.33
C TYR A 559 17.89 -8.68 24.41
N LEU A 560 16.60 -8.61 24.09
CA LEU A 560 15.54 -9.35 24.75
C LEU A 560 15.51 -10.77 24.16
N PHE A 561 15.67 -11.78 24.99
CA PHE A 561 15.53 -13.19 24.66
C PHE A 561 14.25 -13.74 25.30
N GLU A 562 13.38 -14.35 24.49
CA GLU A 562 12.12 -14.92 24.97
C GLU A 562 11.67 -16.11 24.12
N GLU A 563 10.85 -16.98 24.72
CA GLU A 563 10.18 -18.06 24.01
C GLU A 563 9.21 -17.51 22.96
N ARG A 564 9.22 -18.08 21.75
CA ARG A 564 8.24 -17.73 20.73
C ARG A 564 6.96 -18.54 20.95
N PRO A 565 5.78 -17.91 21.16
CA PRO A 565 4.52 -18.64 21.26
C PRO A 565 4.05 -19.04 19.86
N ALA A 566 4.53 -20.17 19.37
CA ALA A 566 4.19 -20.72 18.06
C ALA A 566 4.37 -22.23 18.04
N GLY A 567 3.48 -22.93 17.34
CA GLY A 567 3.57 -24.39 17.22
C GLY A 567 3.21 -25.09 18.52
N ASP A 568 3.86 -26.21 18.78
CA ASP A 568 3.73 -26.98 20.02
C ASP A 568 4.61 -26.37 21.11
N ARG A 569 3.99 -25.98 22.24
CA ARG A 569 4.65 -25.45 23.43
C ARG A 569 4.10 -26.07 24.71
N GLU A 570 3.87 -27.38 24.72
CA GLU A 570 3.55 -28.11 25.96
C GLU A 570 4.61 -27.92 27.07
N ASP A 571 5.83 -27.55 26.68
CA ASP A 571 6.96 -27.28 27.58
C ASP A 571 6.82 -25.99 28.41
N VAL A 572 5.93 -25.06 28.06
CA VAL A 572 5.83 -23.73 28.69
C VAL A 572 4.52 -23.54 29.43
N ASP A 573 4.57 -23.59 30.76
CA ASP A 573 3.41 -23.38 31.65
C ASP A 573 2.76 -22.00 31.45
N SER A 574 3.54 -20.95 31.19
CA SER A 574 3.02 -19.58 30.99
C SER A 574 2.24 -19.41 29.67
N PHE A 575 2.29 -20.39 28.77
CA PHE A 575 1.45 -20.49 27.57
C PHE A 575 0.25 -21.44 27.77
N GLY A 576 0.08 -21.96 28.98
CA GLY A 576 -0.93 -22.95 29.34
C GLY A 576 -0.64 -24.34 28.78
N ASN A 577 0.63 -24.68 28.49
CA ASN A 577 1.04 -25.99 27.97
C ASN A 577 0.26 -26.41 26.71
N SER A 578 0.12 -25.49 25.75
CA SER A 578 -0.66 -25.75 24.53
C SER A 578 0.17 -26.46 23.45
N GLU A 579 -0.32 -27.61 22.97
CA GLU A 579 0.20 -28.32 21.79
C GLU A 579 0.06 -27.51 20.48
N ASN A 580 -0.69 -26.40 20.47
CA ASN A 580 -0.98 -25.67 19.24
C ASN A 580 -1.22 -24.18 19.46
N ILE A 581 -0.18 -23.39 19.22
CA ILE A 581 -0.22 -21.92 19.25
C ILE A 581 -0.14 -21.36 17.84
N ARG A 582 -1.08 -20.46 17.50
CA ARG A 582 -1.25 -19.89 16.16
C ARG A 582 -1.08 -18.37 16.14
N SER A 583 -0.75 -17.83 14.96
CA SER A 583 -0.88 -16.40 14.68
C SER A 583 -2.35 -15.98 14.65
N THR A 584 -2.60 -14.67 14.81
CA THR A 584 -3.94 -14.08 14.71
C THR A 584 -4.61 -14.39 13.36
N SER A 585 -3.87 -14.32 12.25
CA SER A 585 -4.39 -14.64 10.91
C SER A 585 -4.88 -16.09 10.80
N LYS A 586 -4.04 -17.06 11.20
CA LYS A 586 -4.38 -18.49 11.16
C LYS A 586 -5.52 -18.84 12.11
N MET A 587 -5.59 -18.17 13.26
CA MET A 587 -6.68 -18.35 14.22
C MET A 587 -8.00 -17.80 13.66
N MET A 588 -7.99 -16.61 13.05
CA MET A 588 -9.17 -16.01 12.39
C MET A 588 -9.75 -16.92 11.29
N GLU A 589 -8.90 -17.53 10.46
CA GLU A 589 -9.34 -18.51 9.45
C GLU A 589 -10.12 -19.68 10.09
N LYS A 590 -9.68 -20.17 11.25
CA LYS A 590 -10.39 -21.25 11.97
C LYS A 590 -11.71 -20.78 12.59
N LEU A 591 -11.75 -19.57 13.16
CA LEU A 591 -12.99 -18.98 13.68
C LEU A 591 -14.02 -18.80 12.57
N GLU A 592 -13.61 -18.23 11.43
CA GLU A 592 -14.48 -17.96 10.30
C GLU A 592 -14.87 -19.24 9.55
N GLY A 593 -14.08 -20.32 9.63
CA GLY A 593 -14.39 -21.58 8.95
C GLY A 593 -15.35 -22.52 9.70
N ASN A 594 -15.47 -22.42 11.03
CA ASN A 594 -16.30 -23.34 11.83
C ASN A 594 -16.68 -22.75 13.20
N PRO A 595 -17.97 -22.74 13.58
CA PRO A 595 -18.44 -22.21 14.87
C PRO A 595 -18.06 -23.08 16.08
N LYS A 596 -17.41 -24.24 15.93
CA LYS A 596 -16.82 -24.92 17.09
C LYS A 596 -15.50 -24.28 17.56
N ASN A 597 -14.99 -23.28 16.85
CA ASN A 597 -13.80 -22.51 17.26
C ASN A 597 -14.22 -21.22 17.96
N ARG A 598 -13.70 -20.96 19.16
CA ARG A 598 -14.09 -19.81 19.99
C ARG A 598 -12.88 -19.08 20.54
N VAL A 599 -13.02 -17.78 20.76
CA VAL A 599 -12.04 -17.01 21.55
C VAL A 599 -12.56 -16.90 22.97
N ASP A 600 -11.68 -17.09 23.93
CA ASP A 600 -11.92 -16.73 25.32
C ASP A 600 -11.93 -15.19 25.46
N GLN A 601 -13.11 -14.59 25.29
CA GLN A 601 -13.28 -13.14 25.32
C GLN A 601 -12.97 -12.56 26.71
N GLU A 602 -13.25 -13.30 27.79
CA GLU A 602 -12.99 -12.84 29.15
C GLU A 602 -11.49 -12.75 29.42
N MET A 603 -10.72 -13.77 29.04
CA MET A 603 -9.25 -13.73 29.15
C MET A 603 -8.65 -12.64 28.24
N PHE A 604 -9.21 -12.44 27.04
CA PHE A 604 -8.80 -11.34 26.17
C PHE A 604 -9.10 -9.97 26.76
N LEU A 605 -10.24 -9.80 27.43
CA LEU A 605 -10.58 -8.59 28.16
C LEU A 605 -9.58 -8.33 29.30
N ARG A 606 -9.23 -9.35 30.09
CA ARG A 606 -8.22 -9.22 31.15
C ARG A 606 -6.90 -8.73 30.59
N ALA A 607 -6.44 -9.33 29.49
CA ALA A 607 -5.21 -8.91 28.82
C ALA A 607 -5.30 -7.45 28.34
N ARG A 608 -6.40 -7.06 27.69
CA ARG A 608 -6.64 -5.68 27.24
C ARG A 608 -6.63 -4.66 28.38
N LEU A 609 -7.22 -4.99 29.53
CA LEU A 609 -7.22 -4.12 30.70
C LEU A 609 -5.82 -4.00 31.33
N VAL A 610 -5.01 -5.07 31.30
CA VAL A 610 -3.59 -5.01 31.67
C VAL A 610 -2.81 -4.10 30.71
N ASP A 611 -3.07 -4.16 29.40
CA ASP A 611 -2.45 -3.25 28.41
C ASP A 611 -2.72 -1.78 28.77
N MET A 612 -3.96 -1.45 29.16
CA MET A 612 -4.35 -0.11 29.61
C MET A 612 -3.63 0.31 30.90
N LEU A 613 -3.52 -0.61 31.86
CA LEU A 613 -2.83 -0.39 33.13
C LEU A 613 -1.36 -0.01 32.89
N VAL A 614 -0.65 -0.77 32.05
CA VAL A 614 0.79 -0.58 31.81
C VAL A 614 1.11 0.44 30.72
N SER A 615 0.10 1.04 30.07
CA SER A 615 0.27 2.01 28.98
C SER A 615 0.92 1.45 27.70
N ASP A 616 0.72 0.16 27.43
CA ASP A 616 1.23 -0.49 26.22
C ASP A 616 0.30 -0.17 25.04
N TRP A 617 0.67 0.85 24.25
CA TRP A 617 -0.18 1.42 23.20
C TRP A 617 -0.07 0.70 21.84
N ASP A 618 0.94 -0.14 21.64
CA ASP A 618 1.24 -0.74 20.33
C ASP A 618 0.74 -2.19 20.18
N ARG A 619 -0.55 -2.40 20.44
CA ARG A 619 -1.15 -3.75 20.54
C ARG A 619 -1.79 -4.25 19.24
N HIS A 620 -1.03 -4.23 18.14
CA HIS A 620 -1.49 -4.70 16.83
C HIS A 620 -1.51 -6.24 16.71
N ALA A 621 -2.05 -6.79 15.60
CA ALA A 621 -2.36 -8.21 15.44
C ALA A 621 -1.17 -9.18 15.59
N ASP A 622 0.07 -8.76 15.29
CA ASP A 622 1.25 -9.64 15.46
C ASP A 622 1.69 -9.77 16.93
N GLN A 623 1.29 -8.82 17.78
CA GLN A 623 1.59 -8.83 19.21
C GLN A 623 0.76 -9.85 20.01
N TRP A 624 -0.07 -10.63 19.31
CA TRP A 624 -0.91 -11.68 19.85
C TRP A 624 -0.62 -13.01 19.18
N ARG A 625 -0.56 -14.05 20.02
CA ARG A 625 -0.60 -15.45 19.63
C ARG A 625 -1.75 -16.11 20.35
N TRP A 626 -2.20 -17.26 19.85
CA TRP A 626 -3.45 -17.87 20.29
C TRP A 626 -3.22 -19.35 20.59
N ALA A 627 -3.17 -19.68 21.88
CA ALA A 627 -3.04 -21.05 22.37
C ALA A 627 -4.39 -21.76 22.28
N ARG A 628 -4.43 -22.92 21.63
CA ARG A 628 -5.66 -23.69 21.43
C ARG A 628 -5.83 -24.74 22.51
N PHE A 629 -7.03 -24.83 23.06
CA PHE A 629 -7.47 -25.83 24.02
C PHE A 629 -8.72 -26.55 23.50
N ARG A 630 -8.82 -27.85 23.76
CA ARG A 630 -10.01 -28.63 23.43
C ARG A 630 -10.87 -28.77 24.68
N GLU A 631 -12.06 -28.17 24.64
CA GLU A 631 -13.03 -28.20 25.74
C GLU A 631 -14.30 -28.92 25.26
N GLY A 632 -14.36 -30.22 25.52
CA GLY A 632 -15.36 -31.10 24.91
C GLY A 632 -15.25 -31.13 23.39
N ASP A 633 -16.28 -30.58 22.74
CA ASP A 633 -16.40 -30.46 21.28
C ASP A 633 -15.86 -29.13 20.73
N LEU A 634 -15.55 -28.17 21.60
CA LEU A 634 -15.09 -26.83 21.23
C LEU A 634 -13.56 -26.76 21.18
N ASN A 635 -13.05 -25.93 20.27
CA ASN A 635 -11.67 -25.48 20.28
C ASN A 635 -11.65 -24.02 20.79
N VAL A 636 -11.20 -23.81 22.01
CA VAL A 636 -11.11 -22.49 22.64
C VAL A 636 -9.69 -21.94 22.45
N TYR A 637 -9.60 -20.74 21.89
CA TYR A 637 -8.37 -20.00 21.66
C TYR A 637 -8.21 -18.96 22.76
N ARG A 638 -7.11 -19.06 23.50
CA ARG A 638 -6.75 -18.14 24.57
C ARG A 638 -5.56 -17.28 24.15
N PRO A 639 -5.58 -15.96 24.43
CA PRO A 639 -4.54 -15.06 23.98
C PRO A 639 -3.24 -15.25 24.76
N VAL A 640 -2.13 -15.21 24.03
CA VAL A 640 -0.76 -15.12 24.54
C VAL A 640 -0.18 -13.81 24.01
N PRO A 641 -0.24 -12.72 24.79
CA PRO A 641 0.43 -11.48 24.46
C PRO A 641 1.94 -11.69 24.39
N ARG A 642 2.59 -11.15 23.36
CA ARG A 642 4.04 -11.08 23.20
C ARG A 642 4.47 -9.63 23.00
N ASP A 643 5.79 -9.43 23.05
CA ASP A 643 6.48 -8.24 22.55
C ASP A 643 5.88 -6.92 23.08
N ARG A 644 6.30 -6.67 24.32
CA ARG A 644 5.74 -5.68 25.24
C ARG A 644 6.68 -4.50 25.47
N ASP A 645 7.41 -4.12 24.43
CA ASP A 645 8.47 -3.11 24.48
C ASP A 645 7.97 -1.66 24.66
N MET A 646 6.67 -1.42 24.45
CA MET A 646 6.00 -0.14 24.74
C MET A 646 5.32 -0.11 26.12
N ALA A 647 5.46 -1.16 26.94
CA ALA A 647 5.01 -1.10 28.33
C ALA A 647 5.73 0.02 29.09
N PHE A 648 4.99 0.72 29.94
CA PHE A 648 5.43 1.90 30.70
C PHE A 648 5.92 3.07 29.86
N TYR A 649 5.63 3.10 28.55
CA TYR A 649 5.97 4.22 27.66
C TYR A 649 5.51 5.56 28.26
N VAL A 650 6.36 6.57 28.30
CA VAL A 650 6.01 7.93 28.74
C VAL A 650 5.86 8.88 27.57
N ASN A 651 5.18 10.00 27.78
CA ASN A 651 5.03 11.02 26.77
C ASN A 651 5.18 12.41 27.41
N GLU A 652 6.44 12.84 27.56
CA GLU A 652 6.79 14.09 28.24
C GLU A 652 7.28 15.17 27.26
N GLY A 653 7.26 16.42 27.72
CA GLY A 653 7.70 17.58 26.92
C GLY A 653 6.60 18.16 26.03
N LEU A 654 6.87 19.34 25.48
CA LEU A 654 5.87 20.11 24.71
C LEU A 654 5.51 19.47 23.36
N LEU A 655 6.51 19.02 22.59
CA LEU A 655 6.27 18.43 21.26
C LEU A 655 5.53 17.09 21.36
N PRO A 656 5.92 16.16 22.25
CA PRO A 656 5.26 14.87 22.36
C PRO A 656 3.83 14.99 22.94
N TRP A 657 3.60 15.96 23.83
CA TRP A 657 2.28 16.36 24.32
C TRP A 657 1.35 16.93 23.23
N LEU A 658 1.92 17.65 22.26
CA LEU A 658 1.19 18.19 21.11
C LEU A 658 0.93 17.08 20.09
N SER A 659 1.91 16.19 19.87
CA SER A 659 1.80 15.11 18.91
C SER A 659 0.75 14.07 19.30
N SER A 660 0.52 13.84 20.60
CA SER A 660 -0.48 12.87 21.10
C SER A 660 -1.93 13.36 21.09
N ARG A 661 -2.19 14.56 20.56
CA ARG A 661 -3.56 15.09 20.44
C ARG A 661 -4.37 14.26 19.45
N LYS A 662 -5.70 14.26 19.63
CA LYS A 662 -6.69 13.56 18.77
C LYS A 662 -6.58 13.87 17.27
N PHE A 663 -5.91 14.98 16.92
CA PHE A 663 -5.77 15.49 15.57
C PHE A 663 -4.41 15.21 14.91
N LEU A 664 -3.46 14.61 15.63
CA LEU A 664 -2.14 14.19 15.12
C LEU A 664 -1.95 12.68 15.38
N PHE A 665 -0.95 12.29 16.17
CA PHE A 665 -0.61 10.92 16.50
C PHE A 665 -1.34 10.46 17.76
N ARG A 666 -2.67 10.35 17.66
CA ARG A 666 -3.57 9.98 18.78
C ARG A 666 -3.12 8.73 19.57
N LYS A 667 -2.38 7.81 18.93
CA LYS A 667 -1.94 6.54 19.52
C LYS A 667 -0.86 6.64 20.60
N THR A 668 -0.01 7.68 20.58
CA THR A 668 1.16 7.76 21.49
C THR A 668 0.77 8.30 22.86
N GLN A 669 -0.03 7.55 23.62
CA GLN A 669 -0.44 7.90 24.99
C GLN A 669 0.60 7.34 25.99
N GLY A 670 1.09 8.20 26.90
CA GLY A 670 2.10 7.83 27.88
C GLY A 670 1.53 7.41 29.25
N LEU A 671 2.38 6.80 30.08
CA LEU A 671 2.12 6.41 31.46
C LEU A 671 2.08 7.66 32.37
N ASP A 672 0.89 7.91 32.88
CA ASP A 672 0.55 9.00 33.81
C ASP A 672 -0.45 8.47 34.83
N TYR A 673 -0.76 9.23 35.88
CA TYR A 673 -1.76 8.87 36.90
C TYR A 673 -3.18 8.68 36.35
N ASP A 674 -3.41 9.06 35.09
CA ASP A 674 -4.69 8.99 34.40
C ASP A 674 -4.51 8.63 32.91
N ILE A 675 -5.58 8.19 32.25
CA ILE A 675 -5.63 7.97 30.80
C ILE A 675 -6.61 8.97 30.18
N LYS A 676 -6.08 10.01 29.51
CA LYS A 676 -6.89 11.12 28.97
C LYS A 676 -7.66 10.78 27.69
N ASP A 677 -7.19 9.79 26.93
CA ASP A 677 -7.80 9.36 25.68
C ASP A 677 -7.70 7.84 25.54
N ILE A 678 -8.66 7.12 26.12
CA ILE A 678 -8.66 5.65 26.14
C ILE A 678 -8.73 5.03 24.74
N ALA A 679 -9.44 5.68 23.80
CA ALA A 679 -9.45 5.27 22.40
C ALA A 679 -8.16 5.61 21.66
N GLY A 680 -7.40 6.59 22.14
CA GLY A 680 -6.04 6.83 21.65
C GLY A 680 -5.11 5.71 22.08
N LEU A 681 -5.12 5.36 23.37
CA LEU A 681 -4.26 4.29 23.90
C LEU A 681 -4.50 2.95 23.20
N ASN A 682 -5.77 2.61 22.93
CA ASN A 682 -6.14 1.35 22.27
C ASN A 682 -6.28 1.48 20.73
N TYR A 683 -5.79 2.57 20.13
CA TYR A 683 -5.98 2.84 18.70
C TYR A 683 -5.49 1.69 17.81
N GLN A 684 -4.34 1.08 18.15
CA GLN A 684 -3.76 -0.04 17.40
C GLN A 684 -4.52 -1.37 17.60
N GLY A 685 -5.10 -1.57 18.79
CA GLY A 685 -5.81 -2.79 19.17
C GLY A 685 -7.28 -2.84 18.74
N VAL A 686 -7.85 -1.70 18.32
CA VAL A 686 -9.30 -1.53 18.12
C VAL A 686 -9.93 -2.58 17.20
N HIS A 687 -9.23 -3.05 16.17
CA HIS A 687 -9.76 -4.06 15.24
C HIS A 687 -9.98 -5.42 15.91
N LEU A 688 -9.02 -5.85 16.73
CA LEU A 688 -9.15 -7.08 17.52
C LEU A 688 -10.22 -6.93 18.58
N ASP A 689 -10.24 -5.78 19.27
CA ASP A 689 -11.17 -5.51 20.36
C ASP A 689 -12.63 -5.52 19.86
N ARG A 690 -12.89 -4.93 18.69
CA ARG A 690 -14.21 -4.97 18.04
C ARG A 690 -14.62 -6.38 17.64
N ARG A 691 -13.67 -7.29 17.41
CA ARG A 691 -13.93 -8.68 17.00
C ARG A 691 -14.07 -9.64 18.19
N PHE A 692 -13.28 -9.45 19.24
CA PHE A 692 -13.13 -10.41 20.34
C PHE A 692 -13.68 -9.92 21.67
N LEU A 693 -14.26 -8.72 21.73
CA LEU A 693 -14.99 -8.20 22.90
C LEU A 693 -16.43 -7.82 22.52
N ASN A 694 -16.97 -8.46 21.48
CA ASN A 694 -18.26 -8.13 20.90
C ASN A 694 -19.44 -8.88 21.54
N GLU A 695 -19.20 -9.83 22.44
CA GLU A 695 -20.25 -10.57 23.15
C GLU A 695 -20.43 -10.08 24.60
N LEU A 696 -19.34 -9.67 25.25
CA LEU A 696 -19.34 -9.24 26.64
C LEU A 696 -20.21 -7.98 26.88
N THR A 697 -20.96 -8.00 27.97
CA THR A 697 -21.82 -6.93 28.48
C THR A 697 -21.03 -5.92 29.33
N LEU A 698 -21.62 -4.74 29.56
CA LEU A 698 -21.02 -3.72 30.42
C LEU A 698 -20.73 -4.25 31.84
N ASN A 699 -21.61 -5.09 32.39
CA ASN A 699 -21.45 -5.65 33.72
C ASN A 699 -20.24 -6.59 33.78
N GLU A 700 -20.06 -7.48 32.81
CA GLU A 700 -18.89 -8.36 32.73
C GLU A 700 -17.59 -7.56 32.59
N TRP A 701 -17.62 -6.43 31.87
CA TRP A 701 -16.49 -5.51 31.81
C TRP A 701 -16.14 -4.90 33.17
N ILE A 702 -17.16 -4.42 33.89
CA ILE A 702 -16.99 -3.82 35.22
C ILE A 702 -16.52 -4.89 36.23
N GLU A 703 -17.10 -6.08 36.19
CA GLU A 703 -16.74 -7.20 37.07
C GLU A 703 -15.29 -7.65 36.82
N THR A 704 -14.89 -7.81 35.56
CA THR A 704 -13.50 -8.15 35.20
C THR A 704 -12.52 -7.08 35.66
N ALA A 705 -12.83 -5.80 35.44
CA ALA A 705 -11.98 -4.69 35.90
C ALA A 705 -11.88 -4.63 37.43
N THR A 706 -13.00 -4.82 38.14
CA THR A 706 -13.04 -4.85 39.61
C THR A 706 -12.24 -6.04 40.16
N TRP A 707 -12.34 -7.20 39.51
CA TRP A 707 -11.57 -8.38 39.88
C TRP A 707 -10.07 -8.14 39.70
N LEU A 708 -9.64 -7.54 38.58
CA LEU A 708 -8.24 -7.17 38.34
C LEU A 708 -7.71 -6.16 39.37
N GLN A 709 -8.53 -5.19 39.77
CA GLN A 709 -8.18 -4.25 40.84
C GLN A 709 -7.83 -4.97 42.16
N LEU A 710 -8.52 -6.06 42.47
CA LEU A 710 -8.29 -6.84 43.69
C LEU A 710 -7.07 -7.75 43.58
N GLN A 711 -6.84 -8.39 42.42
CA GLN A 711 -5.71 -9.30 42.24
C GLN A 711 -4.36 -8.57 42.11
N ILE A 712 -4.35 -7.41 41.46
CA ILE A 712 -3.13 -6.61 41.26
C ILE A 712 -2.95 -5.70 42.49
N SER A 713 -2.61 -6.32 43.62
CA SER A 713 -2.36 -5.60 44.87
C SER A 713 -1.17 -4.63 44.79
N ASP A 714 -1.05 -3.74 45.77
CA ASP A 714 0.11 -2.85 45.89
C ASP A 714 1.44 -3.61 45.90
N GLN A 715 1.50 -4.74 46.63
CA GLN A 715 2.68 -5.59 46.68
C GLN A 715 3.01 -6.19 45.32
N VAL A 716 2.00 -6.66 44.57
CA VAL A 716 2.20 -7.21 43.22
C VAL A 716 2.79 -6.16 42.28
N ILE A 717 2.32 -4.90 42.35
CA ILE A 717 2.85 -3.80 41.55
C ILE A 717 4.30 -3.49 41.95
N GLU A 718 4.58 -3.39 43.24
CA GLU A 718 5.92 -3.11 43.75
C GLU A 718 6.91 -4.22 43.36
N ASP A 719 6.54 -5.48 43.57
CA ASP A 719 7.35 -6.64 43.19
C ASP A 719 7.60 -6.69 41.69
N ALA A 720 6.59 -6.37 40.87
CA ALA A 720 6.72 -6.37 39.41
C ALA A 720 7.73 -5.30 38.96
N VAL A 721 7.67 -4.11 39.55
CA VAL A 721 8.66 -3.05 39.29
C VAL A 721 10.05 -3.47 39.78
N ASN A 722 10.14 -4.19 40.89
CA ASN A 722 11.40 -4.71 41.45
C ASN A 722 12.02 -5.88 40.66
N ASP A 723 11.29 -6.50 39.72
CA ASP A 723 11.87 -7.50 38.80
C ASP A 723 12.83 -6.87 37.77
N MET A 724 12.80 -5.54 37.60
CA MET A 724 13.84 -4.81 36.87
C MET A 724 15.15 -4.75 37.67
N PRO A 725 16.31 -4.54 37.02
CA PRO A 725 17.58 -4.41 37.73
C PRO A 725 17.52 -3.33 38.83
N PRO A 726 18.04 -3.58 40.05
CA PRO A 726 17.92 -2.64 41.17
C PRO A 726 18.40 -1.22 40.85
N GLN A 727 19.44 -1.09 40.02
CA GLN A 727 20.01 0.18 39.59
C GLN A 727 19.02 1.01 38.75
N ILE A 728 18.11 0.34 38.04
CA ILE A 728 17.05 0.96 37.23
C ILE A 728 15.86 1.32 38.13
N THR A 729 15.48 0.38 39.01
CA THR A 729 14.39 0.56 39.96
C THR A 729 14.61 1.74 40.91
N GLU A 730 15.86 1.98 41.33
CA GLU A 730 16.22 3.13 42.18
C GLU A 730 15.96 4.50 41.52
N ILE A 731 15.96 4.58 40.18
CA ILE A 731 15.81 5.85 39.46
C ILE A 731 14.34 6.33 39.46
N ASN A 732 13.42 5.49 38.98
CA ASN A 732 12.01 5.85 38.76
C ASN A 732 11.00 4.77 39.22
N GLY A 733 11.45 3.69 39.88
CA GLY A 733 10.59 2.58 40.26
C GLY A 733 9.40 2.99 41.14
N GLU A 734 9.63 3.81 42.17
CA GLU A 734 8.55 4.32 43.04
C GLU A 734 7.51 5.14 42.26
N LEU A 735 7.95 5.96 41.30
CA LEU A 735 7.08 6.78 40.47
C LEU A 735 6.24 5.92 39.52
N ILE A 736 6.85 4.91 38.89
CA ILE A 736 6.16 3.94 38.02
C ILE A 736 5.10 3.19 38.84
N ALA A 737 5.48 2.65 40.01
CA ALA A 737 4.56 1.96 40.91
C ALA A 737 3.38 2.86 41.32
N ALA A 738 3.64 4.12 41.68
CA ALA A 738 2.59 5.08 42.04
C ALA A 738 1.60 5.34 40.89
N LYS A 739 2.09 5.47 39.65
CA LYS A 739 1.23 5.64 38.46
C LYS A 739 0.40 4.38 38.18
N LEU A 740 0.99 3.19 38.29
CA LEU A 740 0.28 1.92 38.11
C LEU A 740 -0.81 1.74 39.17
N LYS A 741 -0.53 2.02 40.45
CA LYS A 741 -1.52 2.00 41.53
C LYS A 741 -2.70 2.92 41.21
N SER A 742 -2.43 4.17 40.84
CA SER A 742 -3.48 5.13 40.46
C SER A 742 -4.30 4.67 39.26
N ARG A 743 -3.67 4.08 38.24
CA ARG A 743 -4.39 3.55 37.07
C ARG A 743 -5.23 2.34 37.39
N ARG A 744 -4.69 1.40 38.17
CA ARG A 744 -5.44 0.26 38.68
C ARG A 744 -6.67 0.76 39.44
N ASP A 745 -6.53 1.72 40.34
CA ASP A 745 -7.66 2.22 41.15
C ASP A 745 -8.78 2.87 40.30
N LYS A 746 -8.47 3.32 39.07
CA LYS A 746 -9.41 3.87 38.08
C LYS A 746 -9.82 2.88 36.97
N LEU A 747 -9.33 1.65 37.01
CA LEU A 747 -9.47 0.68 35.91
C LEU A 747 -10.92 0.43 35.50
N VAL A 748 -11.85 0.43 36.45
CA VAL A 748 -13.30 0.29 36.20
C VAL A 748 -13.85 1.43 35.34
N ASP A 749 -13.39 2.67 35.54
CA ASP A 749 -13.83 3.82 34.76
C ASP A 749 -13.27 3.75 33.33
N PHE A 750 -12.01 3.35 33.17
CA PHE A 750 -11.40 3.13 31.85
C PHE A 750 -12.10 2.00 31.08
N ALA A 751 -12.42 0.89 31.76
CA ALA A 751 -13.18 -0.23 31.20
C ALA A 751 -14.56 0.22 30.71
N ARG A 752 -15.29 0.99 31.52
CA ARG A 752 -16.60 1.55 31.16
C ARG A 752 -16.51 2.47 29.94
N GLU A 753 -15.57 3.42 29.95
CA GLU A 753 -15.41 4.37 28.83
C GLU A 753 -15.11 3.63 27.52
N TYR A 754 -14.19 2.66 27.56
CA TYR A 754 -13.80 1.92 26.36
C TYR A 754 -14.90 0.99 25.85
N TYR A 755 -15.66 0.33 26.75
CA TYR A 755 -16.84 -0.44 26.38
C TYR A 755 -17.81 0.38 25.52
N PHE A 756 -18.16 1.60 25.95
CA PHE A 756 -19.08 2.46 25.20
C PHE A 756 -18.53 2.88 23.83
N ILE A 757 -17.21 2.98 23.68
CA ILE A 757 -16.57 3.28 22.39
C ILE A 757 -16.75 2.10 21.43
N LEU A 758 -16.57 0.86 21.90
CA LEU A 758 -16.73 -0.35 21.10
C LEU A 758 -18.20 -0.66 20.79
N ALA A 759 -19.06 -0.61 21.81
CA ALA A 759 -20.48 -0.96 21.74
C ALA A 759 -21.31 0.00 20.88
N LYS A 760 -20.85 1.25 20.68
CA LYS A 760 -21.57 2.27 19.89
C LYS A 760 -21.97 1.79 18.50
N ASP A 761 -21.05 1.13 17.80
CA ASP A 761 -21.26 0.49 16.51
C ASP A 761 -20.83 -0.99 16.64
N ALA A 762 -21.75 -1.87 16.99
CA ALA A 762 -21.49 -3.28 17.26
C ALA A 762 -21.34 -4.09 15.96
N GLU A 763 -20.39 -5.02 15.94
CA GLU A 763 -20.12 -5.92 14.81
C GLU A 763 -20.31 -7.37 15.24
N VAL A 764 -21.14 -8.07 14.48
CA VAL A 764 -21.52 -9.45 14.70
C VAL A 764 -21.23 -10.20 13.41
N ILE A 765 -20.31 -11.15 13.46
CA ILE A 765 -19.76 -11.80 12.27
C ILE A 765 -20.05 -13.30 12.35
N GLY A 766 -20.59 -13.84 11.26
CA GLY A 766 -20.80 -15.27 11.07
C GLY A 766 -19.53 -16.00 10.64
N THR A 767 -19.74 -17.06 9.87
CA THR A 767 -18.76 -18.00 9.35
C THR A 767 -18.92 -18.12 7.82
N TYR A 768 -18.00 -18.84 7.18
CA TYR A 768 -18.09 -19.23 5.77
C TYR A 768 -19.04 -20.43 5.54
N ARG A 769 -19.71 -20.91 6.60
CA ARG A 769 -20.76 -21.94 6.52
C ARG A 769 -22.14 -21.30 6.61
N ASP A 770 -23.17 -22.08 6.33
CA ASP A 770 -24.57 -21.64 6.38
C ASP A 770 -24.97 -21.24 7.82
N ASP A 771 -25.11 -19.95 8.10
CA ASP A 771 -25.48 -19.42 9.41
C ASP A 771 -26.93 -18.92 9.47
N HIS A 772 -27.55 -19.01 10.64
CA HIS A 772 -28.86 -18.44 10.94
C HIS A 772 -28.73 -17.31 11.96
N PHE A 773 -28.86 -16.07 11.50
CA PHE A 773 -28.92 -14.88 12.32
C PHE A 773 -30.36 -14.63 12.74
N LEU A 774 -30.66 -14.72 14.04
CA LEU A 774 -31.95 -14.35 14.62
C LEU A 774 -31.83 -12.98 15.29
N VAL A 775 -32.60 -12.01 14.83
CA VAL A 775 -32.66 -10.64 15.37
C VAL A 775 -34.02 -10.40 15.99
N GLU A 776 -34.06 -10.32 17.32
CA GLU A 776 -35.29 -10.16 18.09
C GLU A 776 -35.34 -8.76 18.71
N GLN A 777 -36.34 -7.98 18.33
CA GLN A 777 -36.52 -6.65 18.90
C GLN A 777 -37.49 -6.65 20.07
N HIS A 778 -37.05 -6.12 21.21
CA HIS A 778 -37.84 -5.98 22.43
C HIS A 778 -38.18 -4.51 22.66
N GLY A 779 -39.03 -3.94 21.79
CA GLY A 779 -39.35 -2.51 21.78
C GLY A 779 -38.23 -1.63 21.22
N PRO A 780 -38.30 -0.30 21.36
CA PRO A 780 -37.27 0.62 20.82
C PRO A 780 -35.96 0.60 21.63
N ASP A 781 -35.98 0.04 22.84
CA ASP A 781 -34.89 0.15 23.81
C ASP A 781 -33.84 -0.95 23.70
N SER A 782 -34.20 -2.13 23.16
CA SER A 782 -33.26 -3.25 23.07
C SER A 782 -33.51 -4.21 21.91
N THR A 783 -32.44 -4.88 21.48
CA THR A 783 -32.46 -5.87 20.41
C THR A 783 -31.50 -7.01 20.75
N THR A 784 -31.98 -8.24 20.71
CA THR A 784 -31.18 -9.46 20.89
C THR A 784 -30.77 -10.01 19.54
N VAL A 785 -29.49 -10.35 19.39
CA VAL A 785 -28.96 -11.02 18.21
C VAL A 785 -28.38 -12.36 18.63
N SER A 786 -28.84 -13.42 17.98
CA SER A 786 -28.31 -14.78 18.17
C SER A 786 -27.87 -15.37 16.84
N ILE A 787 -26.84 -16.21 16.84
CA ILE A 787 -26.41 -16.95 15.65
C ILE A 787 -26.42 -18.45 15.94
N PHE A 788 -26.98 -19.21 15.00
CA PHE A 788 -27.00 -20.68 14.99
C PHE A 788 -26.33 -21.17 13.72
N GLN A 789 -25.78 -22.39 13.73
CA GLN A 789 -25.33 -23.03 12.51
C GLN A 789 -26.53 -23.75 11.87
N LEU A 790 -26.67 -23.66 10.55
CA LEU A 790 -27.67 -24.41 9.81
C LEU A 790 -27.13 -25.80 9.46
N ASP A 791 -27.34 -26.80 10.32
CA ASP A 791 -27.11 -28.20 9.94
C ASP A 791 -28.35 -28.80 9.22
N LYS A 792 -28.11 -29.52 8.12
CA LYS A 792 -29.16 -30.18 7.32
C LYS A 792 -29.67 -31.48 7.96
N LYS A 793 -29.06 -31.95 9.05
CA LYS A 793 -29.31 -33.29 9.61
C LYS A 793 -29.99 -33.35 10.98
N GLU A 794 -29.95 -32.31 11.82
CA GLU A 794 -30.52 -32.37 13.19
C GLU A 794 -31.28 -31.08 13.59
N GLY A 795 -32.25 -31.22 14.49
CA GLY A 795 -33.12 -30.13 14.94
C GLY A 795 -32.56 -29.36 16.15
N LYS A 796 -32.85 -28.05 16.18
CA LYS A 796 -32.54 -27.04 17.22
C LYS A 796 -31.16 -27.17 17.88
N GLU A 797 -30.15 -26.62 17.20
CA GLU A 797 -28.87 -26.30 17.81
C GLU A 797 -28.97 -25.14 18.81
N GLU A 798 -28.09 -25.11 19.80
CA GLU A 798 -27.92 -23.96 20.70
C GLU A 798 -27.26 -22.79 19.95
N ALA A 799 -27.64 -21.56 20.32
CA ALA A 799 -27.01 -20.36 19.75
C ALA A 799 -25.55 -20.32 20.15
N TRP A 800 -24.68 -20.16 19.17
CA TRP A 800 -23.25 -20.22 19.37
C TRP A 800 -22.64 -18.84 19.64
N PHE A 801 -23.44 -17.80 19.41
CA PHE A 801 -23.28 -16.40 19.81
C PHE A 801 -24.66 -15.87 20.23
N SER A 802 -24.75 -15.11 21.33
CA SER A 802 -25.98 -14.42 21.69
C SER A 802 -25.70 -13.17 22.52
N ARG A 803 -26.22 -12.00 22.09
CA ARG A 803 -26.09 -10.74 22.84
C ARG A 803 -27.33 -9.87 22.72
N THR A 804 -27.77 -9.32 23.86
CA THR A 804 -28.75 -8.23 23.90
C THR A 804 -28.06 -6.88 23.91
N TYR A 805 -28.43 -6.03 22.96
CA TYR A 805 -27.95 -4.66 22.81
C TYR A 805 -29.01 -3.66 23.28
N PHE A 806 -28.58 -2.60 23.95
CA PHE A 806 -29.45 -1.54 24.44
C PHE A 806 -29.23 -0.24 23.66
N ALA A 807 -30.30 0.48 23.34
CA ALA A 807 -30.26 1.72 22.55
C ALA A 807 -29.54 2.88 23.26
N SER A 808 -29.41 2.81 24.59
CA SER A 808 -28.58 3.71 25.39
C SER A 808 -27.08 3.53 25.16
N GLU A 809 -26.66 2.38 24.66
CA GLU A 809 -25.25 1.99 24.48
C GLU A 809 -24.87 1.86 23.00
N THR A 810 -25.79 1.30 22.20
CA THR A 810 -25.56 0.87 20.82
C THR A 810 -26.43 1.68 19.86
N ARG A 811 -25.81 2.35 18.90
CA ARG A 811 -26.50 3.09 17.83
C ARG A 811 -26.80 2.20 16.63
N GLU A 812 -25.89 1.28 16.32
CA GLU A 812 -25.95 0.45 15.12
C GLU A 812 -25.39 -0.94 15.40
N ILE A 813 -26.08 -1.98 14.91
CA ILE A 813 -25.62 -3.37 14.87
C ILE A 813 -25.36 -3.75 13.42
N ARG A 814 -24.17 -4.27 13.14
CA ARG A 814 -23.74 -4.71 11.81
C ARG A 814 -23.56 -6.22 11.82
N LEU A 815 -24.43 -6.91 11.08
CA LEU A 815 -24.39 -8.35 10.87
C LEU A 815 -23.64 -8.64 9.58
N TYR A 816 -22.69 -9.56 9.63
CA TYR A 816 -21.90 -9.99 8.47
C TYR A 816 -22.05 -11.50 8.28
N GLY A 817 -22.83 -11.89 7.27
CA GLY A 817 -22.75 -13.22 6.66
C GLY A 817 -21.56 -13.23 5.70
N LEU A 818 -20.69 -14.23 5.79
CA LEU A 818 -19.43 -14.24 5.03
C LEU A 818 -19.66 -14.85 3.64
N GLY A 819 -19.70 -16.18 3.53
CA GLY A 819 -19.89 -16.87 2.25
C GLY A 819 -20.86 -18.05 2.25
N GLY A 820 -21.44 -18.40 3.39
CA GLY A 820 -22.47 -19.44 3.50
C GLY A 820 -23.80 -19.03 2.88
N ASP A 821 -24.69 -20.00 2.68
CA ASP A 821 -26.09 -19.75 2.30
C ASP A 821 -26.91 -19.35 3.55
N ASP A 822 -26.70 -18.13 4.04
CA ASP A 822 -27.17 -17.68 5.36
C ASP A 822 -28.65 -17.29 5.39
N VAL A 823 -29.27 -17.40 6.57
CA VAL A 823 -30.63 -16.93 6.87
C VAL A 823 -30.56 -15.80 7.89
N PHE A 824 -31.16 -14.66 7.57
CA PHE A 824 -31.35 -13.54 8.50
C PHE A 824 -32.83 -13.44 8.87
N GLU A 825 -33.20 -13.92 10.05
CA GLU A 825 -34.56 -13.86 10.58
C GLU A 825 -34.75 -12.61 11.45
N LEU A 826 -35.73 -11.80 11.09
CA LEU A 826 -36.13 -10.59 11.80
C LEU A 826 -37.45 -10.85 12.55
N ASN A 827 -37.38 -10.88 13.88
CA ASN A 827 -38.53 -11.04 14.77
C ASN A 827 -38.84 -9.70 15.48
N GLY A 828 -39.86 -9.01 15.00
CA GLY A 828 -40.31 -7.73 15.55
C GLY A 828 -41.38 -7.06 14.69
N GLN A 829 -42.31 -6.32 15.30
CA GLN A 829 -43.34 -5.58 14.55
C GLN A 829 -42.81 -4.28 13.94
N THR A 830 -41.87 -3.60 14.60
CA THR A 830 -41.24 -2.36 14.12
C THR A 830 -39.77 -2.35 14.51
N PHE A 831 -38.92 -1.85 13.60
CA PHE A 831 -37.49 -1.69 13.84
C PHE A 831 -37.07 -0.23 14.05
N GLU A 832 -37.18 0.22 15.32
CA GLU A 832 -36.87 1.56 15.80
C GLU A 832 -35.79 1.56 16.90
N GLY A 833 -35.13 2.69 17.15
CA GLY A 833 -34.03 2.79 18.12
C GLY A 833 -32.67 2.41 17.54
N ILE A 834 -32.34 1.11 17.55
CA ILE A 834 -31.04 0.60 17.07
C ILE A 834 -31.12 0.31 15.56
N LYS A 835 -30.18 0.86 14.79
CA LYS A 835 -30.10 0.58 13.34
C LYS A 835 -29.47 -0.78 13.09
N ILE A 836 -30.08 -1.61 12.25
CA ILE A 836 -29.54 -2.93 11.87
C ILE A 836 -29.05 -2.88 10.42
N ARG A 837 -27.79 -3.26 10.19
CA ARG A 837 -27.23 -3.46 8.86
C ARG A 837 -26.86 -4.91 8.66
N MET A 838 -27.28 -5.49 7.56
CA MET A 838 -26.99 -6.87 7.20
C MET A 838 -26.19 -6.87 5.92
N ALA A 839 -24.89 -7.15 6.03
CA ALA A 839 -24.04 -7.49 4.91
C ALA A 839 -24.09 -9.00 4.74
N THR A 840 -24.79 -9.47 3.71
CA THR A 840 -25.09 -10.90 3.56
C THR A 840 -23.91 -11.70 3.03
N GLY A 841 -22.85 -11.06 2.55
CA GLY A 841 -21.75 -11.76 1.91
C GLY A 841 -22.10 -12.23 0.49
N ASP A 842 -21.39 -13.24 0.00
CA ASP A 842 -21.50 -13.71 -1.38
C ASP A 842 -22.36 -14.98 -1.57
N GLY A 843 -22.81 -15.66 -0.52
CA GLY A 843 -23.69 -16.85 -0.61
C GLY A 843 -25.13 -16.58 -1.11
N LYS A 844 -25.97 -17.62 -1.15
CA LYS A 844 -27.40 -17.53 -1.53
C LYS A 844 -28.27 -17.24 -0.30
N ASN A 845 -28.13 -16.04 0.20
CA ASN A 845 -28.73 -15.64 1.46
C ASN A 845 -30.23 -15.39 1.37
N ARG A 846 -30.92 -15.59 2.50
CA ARG A 846 -32.35 -15.31 2.69
C ARG A 846 -32.54 -14.33 3.84
N VAL A 847 -33.41 -13.34 3.66
CA VAL A 847 -33.86 -12.45 4.74
C VAL A 847 -35.34 -12.72 4.95
N VAL A 848 -35.70 -13.17 6.16
CA VAL A 848 -37.05 -13.56 6.54
C VAL A 848 -37.54 -12.60 7.63
N SER A 849 -38.79 -12.17 7.53
CA SER A 849 -39.43 -11.34 8.55
C SER A 849 -40.70 -12.04 9.02
N THR A 850 -40.81 -12.28 10.33
CA THR A 850 -41.97 -12.93 10.96
C THR A 850 -42.93 -11.94 11.63
N GLY A 851 -42.61 -10.63 11.58
CA GLY A 851 -43.49 -9.55 12.04
C GLY A 851 -44.80 -9.47 11.25
N GLY A 852 -45.93 -9.28 11.96
CA GLY A 852 -47.27 -9.23 11.37
C GLY A 852 -47.45 -8.13 10.29
N ALA A 853 -48.44 -8.32 9.41
CA ALA A 853 -48.73 -7.39 8.32
C ALA A 853 -48.96 -5.95 8.83
N GLY A 854 -48.19 -4.98 8.31
CA GLY A 854 -48.30 -3.54 8.64
C GLY A 854 -47.13 -2.92 9.42
N GLY A 855 -46.08 -3.68 9.73
CA GLY A 855 -44.86 -3.19 10.40
C GLY A 855 -43.99 -2.24 9.56
N SER A 856 -43.04 -1.55 10.21
CA SER A 856 -42.01 -0.69 9.57
C SER A 856 -40.61 -1.20 9.89
N ALA A 857 -39.82 -1.53 8.86
CA ALA A 857 -38.41 -1.94 8.99
C ALA A 857 -37.44 -0.86 8.51
N SER A 858 -37.80 0.41 8.68
CA SER A 858 -36.99 1.54 8.19
C SER A 858 -35.57 1.59 8.81
N GLY A 859 -35.41 1.08 10.05
CA GLY A 859 -34.14 0.92 10.75
C GLY A 859 -33.27 -0.23 10.24
N VAL A 860 -33.78 -1.10 9.36
CA VAL A 860 -33.04 -2.22 8.78
C VAL A 860 -32.52 -1.85 7.38
N LYS A 861 -31.28 -2.22 7.08
CA LYS A 861 -30.62 -2.04 5.77
C LYS A 861 -29.92 -3.32 5.35
N VAL A 862 -30.17 -3.76 4.12
CA VAL A 862 -29.61 -5.00 3.57
C VAL A 862 -28.62 -4.68 2.45
N TYR A 863 -27.46 -5.32 2.50
CA TYR A 863 -26.32 -5.14 1.60
C TYR A 863 -25.87 -6.52 1.11
N ALA A 864 -25.75 -6.68 -0.21
CA ALA A 864 -25.33 -7.94 -0.82
C ALA A 864 -24.22 -7.69 -1.85
N ALA A 865 -23.27 -8.62 -1.97
CA ALA A 865 -22.16 -8.48 -2.91
C ALA A 865 -22.65 -8.46 -4.37
N GLN A 866 -23.55 -9.38 -4.73
CA GLN A 866 -24.07 -9.54 -6.09
C GLN A 866 -25.53 -9.99 -6.09
N LYS A 867 -26.25 -9.70 -7.18
CA LYS A 867 -27.62 -10.19 -7.40
C LYS A 867 -27.58 -11.61 -7.97
N LYS A 868 -27.77 -12.64 -7.15
CA LYS A 868 -27.77 -14.05 -7.59
C LYS A 868 -29.18 -14.54 -7.95
N LYS A 869 -29.31 -15.38 -8.99
CA LYS A 869 -30.55 -16.11 -9.25
C LYS A 869 -30.80 -17.08 -8.08
N ASN A 870 -32.02 -17.10 -7.56
CA ASN A 870 -32.47 -17.89 -6.40
C ASN A 870 -32.05 -17.39 -5.00
N SER A 871 -31.44 -16.21 -4.86
CA SER A 871 -31.43 -15.54 -3.54
C SER A 871 -32.85 -15.04 -3.25
N ILE A 872 -33.56 -15.72 -2.35
CA ILE A 872 -34.94 -15.35 -2.01
C ILE A 872 -34.89 -14.35 -0.87
N LEU A 873 -35.01 -13.07 -1.20
CA LEU A 873 -35.34 -12.01 -0.25
C LEU A 873 -36.87 -12.07 -0.02
N ASP A 874 -37.33 -13.14 0.64
CA ASP A 874 -38.75 -13.39 0.89
C ASP A 874 -39.19 -12.65 2.16
N SER A 875 -39.48 -11.37 2.03
CA SER A 875 -40.22 -10.67 3.08
C SER A 875 -41.72 -10.90 2.85
N GLN A 876 -42.31 -11.91 3.48
CA GLN A 876 -43.77 -12.09 3.39
C GLN A 876 -44.55 -10.90 4.01
N SER A 877 -43.90 -10.03 4.80
CA SER A 877 -44.55 -8.93 5.52
C SER A 877 -43.88 -7.53 5.46
N LEU A 878 -42.61 -7.39 5.01
CA LEU A 878 -41.84 -6.14 5.14
C LEU A 878 -40.93 -5.83 3.93
N SER A 879 -41.26 -4.85 3.07
CA SER A 879 -40.41 -4.48 1.92
C SER A 879 -39.06 -3.91 2.38
N LEU A 880 -37.96 -4.64 2.12
CA LEU A 880 -36.59 -4.24 2.44
C LEU A 880 -35.80 -3.93 1.16
N PRO A 881 -35.42 -2.67 0.89
CA PRO A 881 -34.55 -2.36 -0.23
C PRO A 881 -33.15 -2.93 0.00
N VAL A 882 -32.65 -3.69 -0.97
CA VAL A 882 -31.29 -4.26 -0.95
C VAL A 882 -30.36 -3.44 -1.82
N LYS A 883 -29.20 -3.07 -1.27
CA LYS A 883 -28.11 -2.45 -2.03
C LYS A 883 -27.13 -3.53 -2.47
N TYR A 884 -26.73 -3.48 -3.74
CA TYR A 884 -25.77 -4.41 -4.31
C TYR A 884 -24.45 -3.70 -4.62
N SER A 885 -23.35 -4.23 -4.10
CA SER A 885 -21.98 -3.80 -4.43
C SER A 885 -21.01 -4.89 -3.96
N GLU A 886 -20.00 -5.20 -4.77
CA GLU A 886 -18.93 -6.13 -4.40
C GLU A 886 -18.03 -5.62 -3.25
N ASP A 887 -18.23 -4.37 -2.82
CA ASP A 887 -17.52 -3.80 -1.68
C ASP A 887 -18.24 -4.09 -0.35
N TYR A 888 -19.45 -4.68 -0.40
CA TYR A 888 -20.23 -5.05 0.78
C TYR A 888 -19.84 -6.41 1.40
N ILE A 889 -18.55 -6.72 1.37
CA ILE A 889 -17.96 -7.91 1.99
C ILE A 889 -17.23 -7.47 3.28
N TYR A 890 -17.27 -8.30 4.30
CA TYR A 890 -16.59 -8.05 5.56
C TYR A 890 -15.08 -7.91 5.35
N LYS A 891 -14.47 -6.93 6.03
CA LYS A 891 -13.03 -6.68 6.06
C LYS A 891 -12.63 -6.28 7.48
N PHE A 892 -11.64 -6.96 8.04
CA PHE A 892 -11.25 -6.83 9.44
C PHE A 892 -10.65 -5.44 9.80
N ASP A 893 -9.96 -4.80 8.87
CA ASP A 893 -9.11 -3.61 9.10
C ASP A 893 -9.73 -2.27 8.63
N VAL A 894 -11.06 -2.24 8.43
CA VAL A 894 -11.74 -1.07 7.81
C VAL A 894 -12.10 0.05 8.79
N PHE A 895 -12.24 -0.25 10.08
CA PHE A 895 -12.65 0.75 11.07
C PHE A 895 -11.64 1.90 11.18
N LYS A 896 -12.13 3.14 11.16
CA LYS A 896 -11.32 4.35 11.38
C LYS A 896 -12.09 5.35 12.24
N TYR A 897 -11.39 6.00 13.16
CA TYR A 897 -11.97 7.10 13.93
C TYR A 897 -12.19 8.33 13.03
N ASN A 898 -13.21 9.14 13.36
CA ASN A 898 -13.36 10.46 12.76
C ASN A 898 -12.18 11.36 13.18
N THR A 899 -11.69 12.19 12.27
CA THR A 899 -10.53 13.06 12.49
C THR A 899 -10.90 14.52 12.28
N PHE A 900 -10.44 15.39 13.17
CA PHE A 900 -10.58 16.84 13.06
C PHE A 900 -9.18 17.44 13.15
N ILE A 901 -8.67 18.07 12.09
CA ILE A 901 -7.31 18.58 12.01
C ILE A 901 -7.36 20.10 11.83
N PRO A 902 -7.06 20.90 12.87
CA PRO A 902 -6.92 22.34 12.72
C PRO A 902 -5.56 22.70 12.10
N PHE A 903 -5.50 23.78 11.31
CA PHE A 903 -4.25 24.26 10.72
C PHE A 903 -4.21 25.80 10.61
N PRO A 904 -3.05 26.43 10.88
CA PRO A 904 -2.85 27.85 10.63
C PRO A 904 -2.50 28.11 9.16
N ILE A 905 -2.81 29.31 8.67
CA ILE A 905 -2.45 29.79 7.33
C ILE A 905 -1.68 31.10 7.48
N ALA A 906 -0.53 31.21 6.81
CA ALA A 906 0.25 32.44 6.80
C ALA A 906 1.08 32.57 5.52
N GLY A 907 1.29 33.81 5.07
CA GLY A 907 2.24 34.10 4.01
C GLY A 907 2.19 35.56 3.55
N TYR A 908 2.83 35.82 2.41
CA TYR A 908 3.03 37.18 1.90
C TYR A 908 2.99 37.22 0.36
N ASN A 909 2.36 38.25 -0.21
CA ASN A 909 2.55 38.62 -1.61
C ASN A 909 2.49 40.14 -1.79
N ILE A 910 2.98 40.65 -2.93
CA ILE A 910 3.15 42.10 -3.15
C ILE A 910 1.83 42.84 -3.34
N ASP A 911 0.78 42.15 -3.78
CA ASP A 911 -0.50 42.77 -4.09
C ASP A 911 -1.46 42.77 -2.88
N ASP A 912 -1.43 41.72 -2.04
CA ASP A 912 -2.32 41.54 -0.89
C ASP A 912 -1.63 41.77 0.48
N GLY A 913 -0.28 41.83 0.51
CA GLY A 913 0.50 42.00 1.74
C GLY A 913 0.65 40.72 2.55
N LEU A 914 0.74 40.84 3.87
CA LEU A 914 0.70 39.69 4.78
C LEU A 914 -0.71 39.12 4.84
N HIS A 915 -0.84 37.81 4.66
CA HIS A 915 -2.08 37.07 4.86
C HIS A 915 -1.97 36.17 6.09
N PHE A 916 -3.03 36.16 6.90
CA PHE A 916 -3.17 35.30 8.06
C PHE A 916 -4.54 34.65 8.03
N GLY A 917 -4.59 33.37 8.41
CA GLY A 917 -5.82 32.62 8.41
C GLY A 917 -5.74 31.41 9.31
N ALA A 918 -6.87 30.74 9.45
CA ALA A 918 -6.98 29.47 10.14
C ALA A 918 -8.07 28.64 9.48
N GLY A 919 -7.89 27.33 9.50
CA GLY A 919 -8.87 26.39 8.97
C GLY A 919 -8.86 25.06 9.70
N PHE A 920 -9.74 24.18 9.26
CA PHE A 920 -9.77 22.80 9.71
C PHE A 920 -10.17 21.84 8.60
N HIS A 921 -9.66 20.61 8.70
CA HIS A 921 -10.15 19.45 7.98
C HIS A 921 -10.93 18.55 8.93
N TYR A 922 -12.18 18.23 8.62
CA TYR A 922 -12.96 17.23 9.36
C TYR A 922 -13.32 16.06 8.45
N THR A 923 -12.83 14.86 8.77
CA THR A 923 -13.11 13.64 8.02
C THR A 923 -13.94 12.69 8.88
N THR A 924 -15.07 12.24 8.34
CA THR A 924 -15.92 11.22 8.97
C THR A 924 -15.81 9.89 8.23
N HIS A 925 -15.88 8.80 8.99
CA HIS A 925 -15.94 7.44 8.46
C HIS A 925 -17.30 6.83 8.75
N GLY A 926 -17.74 5.92 7.88
CA GLY A 926 -19.06 5.31 7.95
C GLY A 926 -19.03 3.89 7.43
N PHE A 927 -20.13 3.16 7.65
CA PHE A 927 -20.26 1.75 7.23
C PHE A 927 -19.94 1.57 5.74
N MET A 928 -18.88 0.81 5.46
CA MET A 928 -18.40 0.46 4.12
C MET A 928 -18.18 1.67 3.18
N LYS A 929 -17.74 2.81 3.74
CA LYS A 929 -17.39 4.01 2.97
C LYS A 929 -15.87 4.15 2.86
N HIS A 930 -15.34 4.08 1.65
CA HIS A 930 -13.91 4.19 1.37
C HIS A 930 -13.62 5.34 0.39
N PRO A 931 -12.54 6.13 0.60
CA PRO A 931 -11.66 6.14 1.77
C PRO A 931 -12.27 6.86 3.01
N PHE A 932 -13.39 7.57 2.86
CA PHE A 932 -14.11 8.27 3.92
C PHE A 932 -15.62 8.38 3.58
N ALA A 933 -16.46 8.73 4.56
CA ALA A 933 -17.88 9.01 4.35
C ALA A 933 -18.13 10.48 3.99
N SER A 934 -17.51 11.41 4.73
CA SER A 934 -17.48 12.82 4.35
C SER A 934 -16.14 13.46 4.70
N ARG A 935 -15.77 14.50 3.96
CA ARG A 935 -14.65 15.38 4.25
C ARG A 935 -15.12 16.82 4.16
N HIS A 936 -14.74 17.63 5.14
CA HIS A 936 -15.04 19.04 5.22
C HIS A 936 -13.73 19.80 5.33
N LEU A 937 -13.50 20.76 4.46
CA LEU A 937 -12.45 21.76 4.56
C LEU A 937 -13.14 23.11 4.79
N PHE A 938 -12.71 23.81 5.83
CA PHE A 938 -13.16 25.16 6.10
C PHE A 938 -11.96 26.02 6.45
N ASP A 939 -11.85 27.19 5.84
CA ASP A 939 -10.79 28.14 6.15
C ASP A 939 -11.27 29.58 6.06
N VAL A 940 -10.62 30.41 6.87
CA VAL A 940 -10.82 31.85 6.96
C VAL A 940 -9.48 32.52 6.74
N ASN A 941 -9.41 33.45 5.79
CA ASN A 941 -8.21 34.18 5.46
C ASN A 941 -8.47 35.69 5.50
N TRP A 942 -7.48 36.44 5.98
CA TRP A 942 -7.48 37.89 5.97
C TRP A 942 -6.17 38.42 5.41
N ALA A 943 -6.24 39.39 4.50
CA ALA A 943 -5.06 40.07 3.94
C ALA A 943 -4.98 41.53 4.40
N SER A 944 -3.81 41.86 4.95
CA SER A 944 -3.55 43.14 5.64
C SER A 944 -3.55 44.36 4.72
N SER A 945 -3.01 44.28 3.49
CA SER A 945 -2.84 45.47 2.65
C SER A 945 -4.12 45.96 1.99
N ILE A 946 -5.08 45.07 1.75
CA ILE A 946 -6.34 45.41 1.07
C ILE A 946 -7.58 45.23 1.96
N GLY A 947 -7.40 44.74 3.19
CA GLY A 947 -8.50 44.42 4.10
C GLY A 947 -9.45 43.36 3.54
N ALA A 948 -8.95 42.50 2.64
CA ALA A 948 -9.74 41.43 2.03
C ALA A 948 -9.94 40.30 3.04
N PHE A 949 -11.17 39.79 3.05
CA PHE A 949 -11.59 38.68 3.88
C PHE A 949 -12.13 37.56 2.98
N GLU A 950 -11.71 36.33 3.21
CA GLU A 950 -12.16 35.16 2.46
C GLU A 950 -12.57 34.03 3.42
N LEU A 951 -13.74 33.45 3.16
CA LEU A 951 -14.21 32.22 3.76
C LEU A 951 -14.37 31.18 2.65
N ASN A 952 -13.77 30.02 2.84
CA ASN A 952 -13.98 28.87 1.97
C ASN A 952 -14.56 27.71 2.75
N TYR A 953 -15.48 26.99 2.10
CA TYR A 953 -15.99 25.72 2.56
C TYR A 953 -16.07 24.75 1.40
N GLU A 954 -15.47 23.59 1.57
CA GLU A 954 -15.58 22.46 0.68
C GLU A 954 -16.08 21.24 1.46
N GLY A 955 -17.25 20.72 1.09
CA GLY A 955 -17.84 19.51 1.65
C GLY A 955 -17.93 18.42 0.59
N LEU A 956 -17.25 17.29 0.81
CA LEU A 956 -17.27 16.12 -0.06
C LEU A 956 -17.97 14.98 0.68
N PHE A 957 -18.98 14.37 0.07
CA PHE A 957 -19.79 13.29 0.66
C PHE A 957 -19.81 12.10 -0.29
N ARG A 958 -19.20 10.99 0.11
CA ARG A 958 -19.06 9.81 -0.75
C ARG A 958 -20.33 8.99 -0.81
N ASP A 959 -20.68 8.53 -2.01
CA ASP A 959 -21.93 7.83 -2.36
C ASP A 959 -23.14 8.34 -1.56
N ALA A 960 -23.36 9.64 -1.64
CA ALA A 960 -24.47 10.34 -1.00
C ALA A 960 -25.81 9.91 -1.62
N ILE A 961 -25.83 9.70 -2.95
CA ILE A 961 -27.00 9.25 -3.71
C ILE A 961 -26.62 8.07 -4.61
N GLY A 962 -26.91 6.84 -4.18
CA GLY A 962 -26.50 5.65 -4.93
C GLY A 962 -24.98 5.54 -4.95
N ASN A 963 -24.37 5.60 -6.14
CA ASN A 963 -22.92 5.64 -6.37
C ASN A 963 -22.43 7.06 -6.74
N LEU A 964 -23.28 8.08 -6.57
CA LEU A 964 -22.94 9.47 -6.83
C LEU A 964 -22.44 10.13 -5.55
N ASP A 965 -21.29 10.77 -5.66
CA ASP A 965 -20.76 11.65 -4.63
C ASP A 965 -21.51 12.99 -4.67
N PHE A 966 -21.65 13.63 -3.53
CA PHE A 966 -22.17 14.99 -3.43
C PHE A 966 -21.06 15.93 -2.97
N ASN A 967 -20.85 17.00 -3.73
CA ASN A 967 -19.83 18.01 -3.48
C ASN A 967 -20.53 19.35 -3.25
N LEU A 968 -20.13 20.08 -2.22
CA LEU A 968 -20.61 21.42 -1.93
C LEU A 968 -19.41 22.35 -1.82
N HIS A 969 -19.30 23.29 -2.76
CA HIS A 969 -18.31 24.35 -2.71
C HIS A 969 -19.00 25.67 -2.38
N ALA A 970 -18.52 26.38 -1.36
CA ALA A 970 -19.00 27.69 -1.00
C ALA A 970 -17.83 28.64 -0.70
N THR A 971 -17.86 29.82 -1.30
CA THR A 971 -16.85 30.85 -1.12
C THR A 971 -17.52 32.18 -0.85
N PHE A 972 -17.07 32.88 0.19
CA PHE A 972 -17.44 34.26 0.47
C PHE A 972 -16.18 35.12 0.52
N ARG A 973 -16.19 36.25 -0.19
CA ARG A 973 -15.07 37.18 -0.26
C ARG A 973 -15.57 38.61 -0.17
N ASP A 974 -14.94 39.44 0.66
CA ASP A 974 -15.28 40.87 0.75
C ASP A 974 -14.09 41.75 1.17
N PRO A 975 -13.46 42.47 0.23
CA PRO A 975 -13.47 42.20 -1.22
C PRO A 975 -12.65 40.95 -1.58
N LYS A 976 -12.91 40.41 -2.78
CA LYS A 976 -12.12 39.39 -3.49
C LYS A 976 -10.66 39.82 -3.65
N TYR A 977 -9.74 38.87 -3.45
CA TYR A 977 -8.31 39.06 -3.70
C TYR A 977 -8.05 39.50 -5.15
N THR A 978 -7.02 40.34 -5.29
CA THR A 978 -6.60 41.09 -6.49
C THR A 978 -7.25 40.68 -7.84
N LEU A 979 -8.21 41.48 -8.33
CA LEU A 979 -8.66 41.52 -9.73
C LEU A 979 -8.24 42.87 -10.33
N ASN A 980 -7.68 42.88 -11.54
CA ASN A 980 -7.43 44.13 -12.27
C ASN A 980 -8.28 44.21 -13.54
N TYR A 981 -8.65 45.42 -13.94
CA TYR A 981 -9.34 45.66 -15.21
C TYR A 981 -8.66 46.80 -15.96
N PHE A 982 -8.25 46.51 -17.21
CA PHE A 982 -7.55 47.43 -18.11
C PHE A 982 -8.38 47.79 -19.35
N GLY A 983 -9.67 47.43 -19.36
CA GLY A 983 -10.55 47.52 -20.52
C GLY A 983 -10.69 46.19 -21.27
N PRO A 984 -11.62 46.11 -22.23
CA PRO A 984 -11.81 44.93 -23.06
C PRO A 984 -10.84 44.91 -24.25
N GLY A 985 -10.39 43.72 -24.65
CA GLY A 985 -9.58 43.50 -25.86
C GLY A 985 -8.15 43.01 -25.61
N ASN A 986 -7.49 42.64 -26.70
CA ASN A 986 -6.15 42.07 -26.72
C ASN A 986 -5.04 43.13 -26.78
N GLU A 987 -5.35 44.37 -27.13
CA GLU A 987 -4.38 45.47 -27.30
C GLU A 987 -4.64 46.68 -26.39
N THR A 988 -5.28 46.48 -25.24
CA THR A 988 -5.61 47.56 -24.30
C THR A 988 -4.40 48.35 -23.81
N GLU A 989 -4.54 49.67 -23.68
CA GLU A 989 -3.48 50.55 -23.18
C GLU A 989 -3.31 50.47 -21.65
N LYS A 990 -2.13 50.83 -21.15
CA LYS A 990 -1.89 50.95 -19.71
C LYS A 990 -1.90 52.43 -19.33
N TYR A 991 -3.04 52.92 -18.84
CA TYR A 991 -3.28 54.35 -18.61
C TYR A 991 -2.52 54.94 -17.39
N SER A 992 -2.13 54.11 -16.43
CA SER A 992 -1.37 54.56 -15.24
C SER A 992 -0.31 53.55 -14.81
N SER A 993 0.80 54.05 -14.26
CA SER A 993 1.82 53.24 -13.60
C SER A 993 1.49 52.95 -12.13
N GLU A 994 0.49 53.63 -11.56
CA GLU A 994 0.04 53.39 -10.18
C GLU A 994 -0.59 51.99 -10.06
N GLN A 995 -0.18 51.26 -9.01
CA GLN A 995 -0.52 49.85 -8.85
C GLN A 995 -2.02 49.63 -8.59
N ASP A 996 -2.67 50.56 -7.90
CA ASP A 996 -4.08 50.48 -7.49
C ASP A 996 -5.07 51.02 -8.53
N TYR A 997 -4.61 51.81 -9.52
CA TYR A 997 -5.52 52.47 -10.46
C TYR A 997 -6.40 51.48 -11.24
N HIS A 998 -5.86 50.33 -11.64
CA HIS A 998 -6.61 49.29 -12.37
C HIS A 998 -7.26 48.24 -11.46
N ARG A 999 -7.11 48.36 -10.14
CA ARG A 999 -7.55 47.34 -9.19
C ARG A 999 -9.05 47.45 -8.92
N VAL A 1000 -9.75 46.34 -9.06
CA VAL A 1000 -11.19 46.23 -8.82
C VAL A 1000 -11.44 45.52 -7.49
N ARG A 1001 -12.30 46.10 -6.65
CA ARG A 1001 -12.74 45.50 -5.39
C ARG A 1001 -14.14 44.94 -5.58
N ILE A 1002 -14.29 43.63 -5.39
CA ILE A 1002 -15.55 42.92 -5.63
C ILE A 1002 -15.92 42.08 -4.41
N GLY A 1003 -17.07 42.32 -3.80
CA GLY A 1003 -17.67 41.37 -2.87
C GLY A 1003 -18.28 40.19 -3.64
N GLU A 1004 -17.97 38.95 -3.27
CA GLU A 1004 -18.42 37.73 -3.96
C GLU A 1004 -18.99 36.72 -2.94
N LEU A 1005 -20.17 36.16 -3.22
CA LEU A 1005 -20.62 34.92 -2.62
C LEU A 1005 -20.95 33.93 -3.74
N MET A 1006 -20.35 32.75 -3.69
CA MET A 1006 -20.60 31.65 -4.62
C MET A 1006 -20.96 30.38 -3.84
N VAL A 1007 -22.03 29.71 -4.23
CA VAL A 1007 -22.44 28.41 -3.68
C VAL A 1007 -22.72 27.46 -4.84
N ASN A 1008 -22.09 26.28 -4.84
CA ASN A 1008 -22.15 25.31 -5.93
C ASN A 1008 -22.31 23.88 -5.38
N PRO A 1009 -23.55 23.39 -5.20
CA PRO A 1009 -23.83 21.97 -5.02
C PRO A 1009 -23.70 21.21 -6.34
N ALA A 1010 -22.93 20.12 -6.33
CA ALA A 1010 -22.68 19.26 -7.49
C ALA A 1010 -22.74 17.77 -7.11
N LEU A 1011 -23.09 16.93 -8.09
CA LEU A 1011 -22.95 15.47 -8.01
C LEU A 1011 -21.77 15.02 -8.86
N ALA A 1012 -21.02 14.03 -8.39
CA ALA A 1012 -19.86 13.49 -9.10
C ALA A 1012 -19.90 11.96 -9.22
N ILE A 1013 -19.30 11.43 -10.28
CA ILE A 1013 -19.17 9.99 -10.55
C ILE A 1013 -17.78 9.68 -11.11
N SER A 1014 -17.14 8.65 -10.55
CA SER A 1014 -15.88 8.10 -11.06
C SER A 1014 -16.13 7.27 -12.32
N ILE A 1015 -15.38 7.53 -13.41
CA ILE A 1015 -15.51 6.77 -14.67
C ILE A 1015 -14.41 5.72 -14.85
N ALA A 1016 -13.20 6.02 -14.37
CA ALA A 1016 -12.03 5.16 -14.29
C ALA A 1016 -11.06 5.84 -13.33
N GLU A 1017 -10.28 5.14 -12.53
CA GLU A 1017 -9.22 5.84 -11.78
C GLU A 1017 -8.10 6.25 -12.75
N PRO A 1018 -7.68 7.54 -12.80
CA PRO A 1018 -7.93 8.65 -11.87
C PRO A 1018 -8.88 9.76 -12.39
N GLY A 1019 -9.85 9.45 -13.25
CA GLY A 1019 -10.82 10.38 -13.84
C GLY A 1019 -12.24 10.33 -13.27
N TYR A 1020 -12.86 11.51 -13.13
CA TYR A 1020 -14.25 11.68 -12.69
C TYR A 1020 -15.01 12.75 -13.48
N LEU A 1021 -16.33 12.57 -13.56
CA LEU A 1021 -17.28 13.54 -14.11
C LEU A 1021 -18.09 14.15 -12.98
N TRP A 1022 -18.47 15.41 -13.11
CA TRP A 1022 -19.36 16.07 -12.16
C TRP A 1022 -20.32 17.02 -12.87
N ALA A 1023 -21.50 17.24 -12.28
CA ALA A 1023 -22.48 18.19 -12.74
C ALA A 1023 -23.21 18.82 -11.55
N GLY A 1024 -23.45 20.11 -11.60
CA GLY A 1024 -24.03 20.88 -10.51
C GLY A 1024 -24.84 22.07 -10.98
N MET A 1025 -25.32 22.80 -9.98
CA MET A 1025 -25.92 24.12 -10.15
C MET A 1025 -25.22 25.09 -9.22
N PHE A 1026 -25.28 26.38 -9.54
CA PHE A 1026 -24.63 27.39 -8.72
C PHE A 1026 -25.50 28.63 -8.55
N TYR A 1027 -25.25 29.33 -7.45
CA TYR A 1027 -25.68 30.70 -7.22
C TYR A 1027 -24.45 31.57 -6.98
N GLN A 1028 -24.39 32.72 -7.63
CA GLN A 1028 -23.32 33.69 -7.48
C GLN A 1028 -23.89 35.10 -7.30
N THR A 1029 -23.39 35.85 -6.32
CA THR A 1029 -23.64 37.29 -6.22
C THR A 1029 -22.34 38.06 -6.17
N LEU A 1030 -22.30 39.16 -6.91
CA LEU A 1030 -21.13 40.02 -7.08
C LEU A 1030 -21.54 41.47 -6.81
N SER A 1031 -20.70 42.22 -6.11
CA SER A 1031 -20.89 43.64 -5.82
C SER A 1031 -19.58 44.36 -6.05
N VAL A 1032 -19.51 45.21 -7.07
CA VAL A 1032 -18.31 46.02 -7.34
C VAL A 1032 -18.35 47.26 -6.46
N GLU A 1033 -17.27 47.52 -5.72
CA GLU A 1033 -17.13 48.72 -4.91
C GLU A 1033 -16.79 49.93 -5.78
N ASN A 1034 -17.64 50.97 -5.74
CA ASN A 1034 -17.34 52.24 -6.41
C ASN A 1034 -16.19 52.93 -5.67
N THR A 1035 -15.00 52.90 -6.29
CA THR A 1035 -13.77 53.45 -5.73
C THR A 1035 -13.28 54.60 -6.60
N GLU A 1036 -13.48 55.83 -6.12
CA GLU A 1036 -13.10 57.05 -6.84
C GLU A 1036 -11.61 57.06 -7.22
N GLY A 1037 -11.31 57.60 -8.40
CA GLY A 1037 -9.94 57.72 -8.91
C GLY A 1037 -9.36 56.42 -9.49
N ARG A 1038 -10.17 55.37 -9.68
CA ARG A 1038 -9.78 54.12 -10.33
C ARG A 1038 -10.31 54.02 -11.75
N PHE A 1039 -9.69 53.17 -12.57
CA PHE A 1039 -10.08 52.93 -13.96
C PHE A 1039 -11.55 52.51 -14.10
N ILE A 1040 -12.08 51.72 -13.16
CA ILE A 1040 -13.50 51.30 -13.13
C ILE A 1040 -14.49 52.43 -12.85
N SER A 1041 -14.04 53.58 -12.36
CA SER A 1041 -14.86 54.80 -12.16
C SER A 1041 -14.71 55.82 -13.30
N ASP A 1042 -13.85 55.56 -14.29
CA ASP A 1042 -13.56 56.45 -15.42
C ASP A 1042 -14.30 56.01 -16.70
N PHE A 1043 -15.62 56.28 -16.73
CA PHE A 1043 -16.52 55.88 -17.81
C PHE A 1043 -16.22 56.50 -19.18
N LEU A 1044 -15.36 57.51 -19.25
CA LEU A 1044 -14.98 58.14 -20.52
C LEU A 1044 -14.01 57.27 -21.33
N VAL A 1045 -13.29 56.36 -20.68
CA VAL A 1045 -12.18 55.59 -21.29
C VAL A 1045 -12.28 54.08 -21.06
N ASN A 1046 -13.17 53.59 -20.20
CA ASN A 1046 -13.25 52.18 -19.82
C ASN A 1046 -14.39 51.38 -20.50
N GLU A 1047 -15.26 52.05 -21.25
CA GLU A 1047 -16.44 51.46 -21.94
C GLU A 1047 -17.47 50.78 -21.01
N LEU A 1048 -17.44 51.07 -19.70
CA LEU A 1048 -18.41 50.61 -18.70
C LEU A 1048 -19.47 51.68 -18.43
N ASP A 1049 -20.52 51.29 -17.69
CA ASP A 1049 -21.55 52.19 -17.16
C ASP A 1049 -21.68 52.09 -15.63
N ALA A 1050 -22.51 52.95 -15.04
CA ALA A 1050 -22.71 52.98 -13.59
C ALA A 1050 -23.46 51.75 -13.03
N ASP A 1051 -24.11 50.93 -13.87
CA ASP A 1051 -24.81 49.73 -13.42
C ASP A 1051 -23.83 48.65 -12.92
N ILE A 1052 -22.55 48.70 -13.29
CA ILE A 1052 -21.54 47.76 -12.77
C ILE A 1052 -21.43 47.76 -11.22
N PHE A 1053 -21.82 48.86 -10.57
CA PHE A 1053 -21.79 49.00 -9.11
C PHE A 1053 -23.03 48.44 -8.42
N SER A 1054 -24.07 48.07 -9.18
CA SER A 1054 -25.22 47.37 -8.65
C SER A 1054 -24.84 45.94 -8.24
N ARG A 1055 -25.54 45.40 -7.23
CA ARG A 1055 -25.34 44.01 -6.84
C ARG A 1055 -25.96 43.10 -7.89
N LYS A 1056 -25.13 42.34 -8.59
CA LYS A 1056 -25.55 41.41 -9.64
C LYS A 1056 -25.69 40.00 -9.07
N HIS A 1057 -26.72 39.30 -9.53
CA HIS A 1057 -27.07 37.95 -9.11
C HIS A 1057 -27.13 37.03 -10.32
N TYR A 1058 -26.51 35.85 -10.22
CA TYR A 1058 -26.48 34.83 -11.26
C TYR A 1058 -26.86 33.47 -10.67
N THR A 1059 -27.54 32.67 -11.47
CA THR A 1059 -27.73 31.23 -11.24
C THR A 1059 -27.41 30.46 -12.50
N GLY A 1060 -27.22 29.15 -12.40
CA GLY A 1060 -26.85 28.36 -13.57
C GLY A 1060 -26.62 26.90 -13.31
N ILE A 1061 -26.25 26.19 -14.38
CA ILE A 1061 -25.79 24.80 -14.34
C ILE A 1061 -24.34 24.72 -14.82
N ASN A 1062 -23.61 23.75 -14.30
CA ASN A 1062 -22.24 23.46 -14.71
C ASN A 1062 -21.99 21.96 -14.77
N ALA A 1063 -21.03 21.56 -15.60
CA ALA A 1063 -20.56 20.19 -15.67
C ALA A 1063 -19.07 20.19 -16.01
N GLY A 1064 -18.35 19.22 -15.46
CA GLY A 1064 -16.92 19.10 -15.70
C GLY A 1064 -16.40 17.68 -15.72
N PHE A 1065 -15.21 17.57 -16.28
CA PHE A 1065 -14.38 16.36 -16.34
C PHE A 1065 -13.00 16.70 -15.79
N SER A 1066 -12.48 15.83 -14.93
CA SER A 1066 -11.12 15.92 -14.42
C SER A 1066 -10.41 14.57 -14.57
N TRP A 1067 -9.13 14.61 -14.94
CA TRP A 1067 -8.22 13.47 -14.99
C TRP A 1067 -6.89 13.88 -14.38
N ASP A 1068 -6.51 13.29 -13.24
CA ASP A 1068 -5.24 13.58 -12.57
C ASP A 1068 -4.39 12.33 -12.40
N SER A 1069 -3.40 12.18 -13.28
CA SER A 1069 -2.41 11.10 -13.26
C SER A 1069 -1.01 11.60 -12.88
N ARG A 1070 -0.92 12.78 -12.26
CA ARG A 1070 0.35 13.32 -11.79
C ARG A 1070 0.94 12.40 -10.73
N ASN A 1071 2.26 12.24 -10.78
CA ASN A 1071 2.96 11.42 -9.81
C ASN A 1071 3.03 12.06 -8.41
N GLU A 1072 2.86 13.39 -8.33
CA GLU A 1072 2.85 14.19 -7.11
C GLU A 1072 1.98 15.44 -7.36
N GLU A 1073 1.18 15.87 -6.39
CA GLU A 1073 0.29 17.03 -6.57
C GLU A 1073 1.03 18.37 -6.53
N VAL A 1074 1.98 18.52 -5.60
CA VAL A 1074 2.65 19.80 -5.32
C VAL A 1074 3.84 20.05 -6.25
N PHE A 1075 4.68 19.04 -6.47
CA PHE A 1075 5.87 19.12 -7.34
C PHE A 1075 5.87 17.99 -8.38
N PRO A 1076 4.91 17.99 -9.33
CA PRO A 1076 4.83 16.96 -10.35
C PRO A 1076 6.10 16.94 -11.20
N ALA A 1077 6.66 15.75 -11.36
CA ALA A 1077 7.77 15.46 -12.26
C ALA A 1077 7.30 14.75 -13.52
N ARG A 1078 6.20 13.99 -13.41
CA ARG A 1078 5.63 13.14 -14.46
C ARG A 1078 4.10 13.07 -14.32
N GLY A 1079 3.40 12.81 -15.43
CA GLY A 1079 1.96 12.58 -15.45
C GLY A 1079 1.17 13.71 -16.10
N ILE A 1080 -0.17 13.56 -16.12
CA ILE A 1080 -1.10 14.45 -16.82
C ILE A 1080 -2.17 14.93 -15.85
N LEU A 1081 -2.42 16.24 -15.81
CA LEU A 1081 -3.60 16.85 -15.20
C LEU A 1081 -4.44 17.49 -16.31
N PHE A 1082 -5.70 17.11 -16.43
CA PHE A 1082 -6.61 17.64 -17.43
C PHE A 1082 -7.94 17.99 -16.79
N ASN A 1083 -8.37 19.24 -16.94
CA ASN A 1083 -9.69 19.70 -16.53
C ASN A 1083 -10.44 20.29 -17.73
N ALA A 1084 -11.74 20.04 -17.78
CA ALA A 1084 -12.66 20.69 -18.70
C ALA A 1084 -13.96 20.99 -17.95
N THR A 1085 -14.43 22.23 -18.02
CA THR A 1085 -15.68 22.68 -17.36
C THR A 1085 -16.50 23.49 -18.35
N SER A 1086 -17.79 23.16 -18.42
CA SER A 1086 -18.82 23.91 -19.14
C SER A 1086 -19.81 24.48 -18.13
N SER A 1087 -20.24 25.72 -18.32
CA SER A 1087 -21.17 26.41 -17.42
C SER A 1087 -22.14 27.27 -18.22
N MET A 1088 -23.37 27.40 -17.74
CA MET A 1088 -24.38 28.31 -18.28
C MET A 1088 -24.83 29.24 -17.17
N TYR A 1089 -24.70 30.54 -17.38
CA TYR A 1089 -25.06 31.60 -16.43
C TYR A 1089 -26.35 32.28 -16.88
N THR A 1090 -27.23 32.58 -15.92
CA THR A 1090 -28.45 33.36 -16.10
C THR A 1090 -28.49 34.46 -15.03
N GLY A 1091 -28.51 35.72 -15.45
CA GLY A 1091 -28.72 36.87 -14.56
C GLY A 1091 -30.14 36.91 -13.99
N LEU A 1092 -30.26 37.16 -12.68
CA LEU A 1092 -31.54 37.24 -11.94
C LEU A 1092 -31.99 38.68 -11.64
N HIS A 1093 -31.33 39.66 -12.25
CA HIS A 1093 -31.61 41.09 -12.11
C HIS A 1093 -32.20 41.63 -13.42
N GLU A 1094 -32.80 42.82 -13.36
CA GLU A 1094 -33.32 43.49 -14.56
C GLU A 1094 -32.17 43.79 -15.53
N GLY A 1095 -32.33 43.40 -16.80
CA GLY A 1095 -31.26 43.50 -17.81
C GLY A 1095 -30.13 42.46 -17.68
N GLY A 1096 -30.27 41.45 -16.80
CA GLY A 1096 -29.23 40.47 -16.54
C GLY A 1096 -28.87 39.59 -17.74
N ASN A 1097 -27.58 39.49 -18.01
CA ASN A 1097 -27.02 38.69 -19.11
C ASN A 1097 -27.19 37.18 -18.92
N THR A 1098 -27.39 36.45 -20.02
CA THR A 1098 -27.38 34.97 -20.07
C THR A 1098 -26.33 34.51 -21.06
N PHE A 1099 -25.35 33.71 -20.60
CA PHE A 1099 -24.22 33.30 -21.41
C PHE A 1099 -23.69 31.91 -21.04
N GLY A 1100 -23.04 31.25 -21.99
CA GLY A 1100 -22.30 30.02 -21.77
C GLY A 1100 -20.81 30.29 -21.56
N LYS A 1101 -20.14 29.51 -20.72
CA LYS A 1101 -18.69 29.55 -20.53
C LYS A 1101 -18.10 28.14 -20.65
N LEU A 1102 -17.12 27.98 -21.53
CA LEU A 1102 -16.30 26.77 -21.63
C LEU A 1102 -14.88 27.09 -21.17
N SER A 1103 -14.32 26.27 -20.30
CA SER A 1103 -12.94 26.38 -19.82
C SER A 1103 -12.26 25.02 -19.84
N SER A 1104 -10.99 24.98 -20.21
CA SER A 1104 -10.21 23.75 -20.15
C SER A 1104 -8.73 24.02 -20.00
N ASP A 1105 -8.04 23.16 -19.25
CA ASP A 1105 -6.59 23.18 -19.15
C ASP A 1105 -5.98 21.76 -19.07
N LEU A 1106 -4.87 21.56 -19.77
CA LEU A 1106 -4.11 20.33 -19.86
C LEU A 1106 -2.66 20.61 -19.47
N SER A 1107 -2.20 19.98 -18.40
CA SER A 1107 -0.82 20.01 -17.93
C SER A 1107 -0.16 18.65 -18.12
N ILE A 1108 1.01 18.62 -18.77
CA ILE A 1108 1.80 17.41 -19.03
C ILE A 1108 3.18 17.61 -18.42
N PHE A 1109 3.59 16.70 -17.56
CA PHE A 1109 4.90 16.70 -16.90
C PHE A 1109 5.74 15.54 -17.42
N MET A 1110 6.99 15.81 -17.82
CA MET A 1110 7.91 14.83 -18.38
C MET A 1110 9.30 14.95 -17.75
N ALA A 1111 9.75 13.89 -17.09
CA ALA A 1111 11.13 13.72 -16.63
C ALA A 1111 11.77 12.49 -17.29
N PHE A 1112 12.95 12.65 -17.88
CA PHE A 1112 13.56 11.64 -18.76
C PHE A 1112 14.47 10.63 -18.05
N ARG A 1113 14.90 10.90 -16.81
CA ARG A 1113 15.80 10.03 -16.04
C ARG A 1113 15.63 10.25 -14.54
N LYS A 1114 15.77 9.19 -13.73
CA LYS A 1114 15.89 9.30 -12.26
C LYS A 1114 17.37 9.53 -11.86
N PRO A 1115 17.65 10.35 -10.82
CA PRO A 1115 16.71 11.22 -10.13
C PRO A 1115 16.18 12.30 -11.09
N TYR A 1116 14.91 12.73 -10.92
CA TYR A 1116 14.24 13.71 -11.80
C TYR A 1116 14.91 15.10 -11.70
N ARG A 1117 16.08 15.25 -12.32
CA ARG A 1117 16.86 16.49 -12.34
C ARG A 1117 16.30 17.50 -13.32
N THR A 1118 15.67 17.02 -14.39
CA THR A 1118 15.09 17.88 -15.43
C THR A 1118 13.66 17.47 -15.66
N VAL A 1119 12.74 18.42 -15.46
CA VAL A 1119 11.31 18.25 -15.74
C VAL A 1119 10.93 19.27 -16.81
N LEU A 1120 10.36 18.78 -17.90
CA LEU A 1120 9.66 19.62 -18.86
C LEU A 1120 8.17 19.59 -18.48
N ALA A 1121 7.60 20.76 -18.26
CA ALA A 1121 6.18 20.92 -18.03
C ALA A 1121 5.58 21.73 -19.19
N PHE A 1122 4.49 21.22 -19.75
CA PHE A 1122 3.71 21.89 -20.77
C PHE A 1122 2.30 22.08 -20.23
N ARG A 1123 1.80 23.31 -20.27
CA ARG A 1123 0.39 23.62 -19.99
C ARG A 1123 -0.24 24.24 -21.22
N PHE A 1124 -1.43 23.78 -21.56
CA PHE A 1124 -2.28 24.37 -22.58
C PHE A 1124 -3.62 24.65 -21.93
N GLY A 1125 -4.16 25.84 -22.06
CA GLY A 1125 -5.48 26.13 -21.53
C GLY A 1125 -6.16 27.28 -22.24
N GLY A 1126 -7.46 27.38 -22.04
CA GLY A 1126 -8.25 28.44 -22.66
C GLY A 1126 -9.67 28.50 -22.11
N GLU A 1127 -10.30 29.63 -22.39
CA GLU A 1127 -11.68 29.92 -22.01
C GLU A 1127 -12.42 30.54 -23.19
N LYS A 1128 -13.71 30.26 -23.32
CA LYS A 1128 -14.61 30.91 -24.29
C LYS A 1128 -15.96 31.17 -23.65
N ASN A 1129 -16.37 32.43 -23.69
CA ASN A 1129 -17.71 32.90 -23.38
C ASN A 1129 -18.56 32.95 -24.66
N PHE A 1130 -19.84 32.60 -24.54
CA PHE A 1130 -20.84 32.57 -25.60
C PHE A 1130 -22.04 33.42 -25.16
N GLY A 1131 -22.23 34.56 -25.82
CA GLY A 1131 -23.21 35.58 -25.42
C GLY A 1131 -22.59 36.70 -24.59
N ASP A 1132 -23.41 37.72 -24.32
CA ASP A 1132 -22.99 38.91 -23.58
C ASP A 1132 -22.71 38.56 -22.12
N HIS A 1133 -21.65 39.15 -21.56
CA HIS A 1133 -21.21 38.87 -20.20
C HIS A 1133 -20.53 40.10 -19.60
N GLU A 1134 -20.44 40.12 -18.27
CA GLU A 1134 -19.79 41.22 -17.55
C GLU A 1134 -18.27 41.07 -17.55
N PHE A 1135 -17.56 42.19 -17.39
CA PHE A 1135 -16.09 42.20 -17.47
C PHE A 1135 -15.39 41.26 -16.46
N TYR A 1136 -16.00 41.02 -15.29
CA TYR A 1136 -15.47 40.11 -14.27
C TYR A 1136 -15.71 38.61 -14.59
N HIS A 1137 -16.49 38.31 -15.64
CA HIS A 1137 -16.65 36.95 -16.20
C HIS A 1137 -15.83 36.73 -17.47
N ALA A 1138 -15.17 37.78 -17.98
CA ALA A 1138 -14.40 37.74 -19.21
C ALA A 1138 -13.27 36.70 -19.17
N ALA A 1139 -12.99 36.09 -20.33
CA ALA A 1139 -11.81 35.26 -20.52
C ALA A 1139 -10.57 36.16 -20.44
N SER A 1140 -9.62 35.83 -19.57
CA SER A 1140 -8.52 36.74 -19.24
C SER A 1140 -7.13 36.11 -19.31
N LEU A 1141 -6.12 36.96 -19.53
CA LEU A 1141 -4.70 36.60 -19.48
C LEU A 1141 -3.91 37.55 -18.59
N GLY A 1142 -2.98 36.99 -17.81
CA GLY A 1142 -2.08 37.72 -16.93
C GLY A 1142 -1.62 36.90 -15.73
N GLY A 1143 -0.73 37.49 -14.93
CA GLY A 1143 -0.39 36.97 -13.61
C GLY A 1143 0.42 35.67 -13.60
N ARG A 1144 0.35 34.94 -12.49
CA ARG A 1144 1.17 33.73 -12.25
C ARG A 1144 0.59 32.46 -12.86
N THR A 1145 -0.67 32.50 -13.32
CA THR A 1145 -1.45 31.31 -13.68
C THR A 1145 -1.36 30.96 -15.16
N ASN A 1146 -1.37 31.95 -16.06
CA ASN A 1146 -1.40 31.70 -17.51
C ASN A 1146 -0.41 32.55 -18.34
N LEU A 1147 -0.01 33.74 -17.88
CA LEU A 1147 0.91 34.62 -18.63
C LEU A 1147 1.82 35.44 -17.70
N ARG A 1148 2.94 34.84 -17.29
CA ARG A 1148 3.91 35.47 -16.37
C ARG A 1148 4.61 36.67 -17.01
N GLY A 1149 4.99 37.64 -16.18
CA GLY A 1149 5.58 38.92 -16.61
C GLY A 1149 4.55 40.03 -16.88
N PHE A 1150 3.25 39.69 -16.85
CA PHE A 1150 2.14 40.64 -16.96
C PHE A 1150 1.37 40.72 -15.63
N ARG A 1151 0.70 41.85 -15.39
CA ARG A 1151 -0.22 42.02 -14.24
C ARG A 1151 -1.33 40.97 -14.33
N ASP A 1152 -1.90 40.60 -13.19
CA ASP A 1152 -3.04 39.69 -13.19
C ASP A 1152 -4.21 40.32 -13.96
N THR A 1153 -4.94 39.47 -14.71
CA THR A 1153 -6.05 39.87 -15.60
C THR A 1153 -5.75 41.08 -16.51
N ARG A 1154 -4.54 41.13 -17.10
CA ARG A 1154 -4.08 42.24 -17.95
C ARG A 1154 -4.90 42.42 -19.23
N TYR A 1155 -5.35 41.32 -19.83
CA TYR A 1155 -6.16 41.32 -21.05
C TYR A 1155 -7.46 40.57 -20.76
N ALA A 1156 -8.59 41.05 -21.30
CA ALA A 1156 -9.92 40.50 -21.05
C ALA A 1156 -10.77 40.53 -22.32
N GLY A 1157 -11.53 39.47 -22.60
CA GLY A 1157 -12.40 39.40 -23.78
C GLY A 1157 -13.29 38.16 -23.77
N ASP A 1158 -13.88 37.83 -24.92
CA ASP A 1158 -14.79 36.68 -25.05
C ASP A 1158 -14.07 35.35 -25.06
N ALA A 1159 -12.80 35.30 -25.49
CA ALA A 1159 -12.03 34.07 -25.53
C ALA A 1159 -10.59 34.31 -25.11
N SER A 1160 -9.95 33.31 -24.51
CA SER A 1160 -8.52 33.30 -24.25
C SER A 1160 -7.93 31.92 -24.57
N LEU A 1161 -6.67 31.93 -24.96
CA LEU A 1161 -5.88 30.72 -25.18
C LEU A 1161 -4.46 31.02 -24.73
N TYR A 1162 -3.87 30.10 -23.99
CA TYR A 1162 -2.51 30.19 -23.53
C TYR A 1162 -1.78 28.85 -23.60
N GLN A 1163 -0.47 28.97 -23.68
CA GLN A 1163 0.47 27.87 -23.69
C GLN A 1163 1.65 28.25 -22.80
N ASN A 1164 1.95 27.43 -21.80
CA ASN A 1164 3.12 27.58 -20.94
C ASN A 1164 4.08 26.43 -21.18
N THR A 1165 5.35 26.74 -21.44
CA THR A 1165 6.45 25.80 -21.40
C THR A 1165 7.34 26.15 -20.24
N GLU A 1166 7.66 25.16 -19.42
CA GLU A 1166 8.55 25.32 -18.28
C GLU A 1166 9.60 24.22 -18.25
N ILE A 1167 10.84 24.61 -18.02
CA ILE A 1167 11.96 23.71 -17.77
C ILE A 1167 12.39 23.90 -16.33
N ARG A 1168 12.20 22.87 -15.51
CA ARG A 1168 12.70 22.82 -14.14
C ARG A 1168 14.00 22.04 -14.14
N PHE A 1169 15.10 22.69 -13.80
CA PHE A 1169 16.40 22.06 -13.65
C PHE A 1169 16.83 22.09 -12.19
N LYS A 1170 16.78 20.94 -11.52
CA LYS A 1170 17.25 20.75 -10.16
C LYS A 1170 18.78 20.70 -10.14
N ILE A 1171 19.41 21.75 -9.61
CA ILE A 1171 20.86 21.85 -9.44
C ILE A 1171 21.32 20.91 -8.32
N SER A 1172 20.69 21.01 -7.15
CA SER A 1172 21.07 20.23 -5.97
C SER A 1172 19.86 19.93 -5.08
N LYS A 1173 19.96 18.85 -4.31
CA LYS A 1173 19.09 18.62 -3.16
C LYS A 1173 19.67 19.38 -1.98
N ILE A 1174 18.84 20.13 -1.28
CA ILE A 1174 19.22 20.73 -0.01
C ILE A 1174 18.69 19.81 1.08
N LYS A 1175 19.58 19.18 1.85
CA LYS A 1175 19.23 18.56 3.14
C LYS A 1175 19.80 19.51 4.20
N THR A 1176 18.92 20.26 4.85
CA THR A 1176 19.26 20.93 6.12
C THR A 1176 18.80 20.06 7.28
N TYR A 1177 19.15 20.46 8.50
CA TYR A 1177 18.62 19.84 9.70
C TYR A 1177 17.08 19.88 9.74
N MET A 1178 16.46 21.03 9.49
CA MET A 1178 14.99 21.21 9.63
C MET A 1178 14.18 20.88 8.37
N ALA A 1179 14.80 20.90 7.19
CA ALA A 1179 14.07 20.82 5.93
C ALA A 1179 14.86 20.11 4.84
N ARG A 1180 14.14 19.30 4.05
CA ARG A 1180 14.60 18.75 2.78
C ARG A 1180 13.94 19.51 1.66
N GLY A 1181 14.74 19.91 0.68
CA GLY A 1181 14.27 20.69 -0.45
C GLY A 1181 15.10 20.42 -1.68
N SER A 1182 14.75 21.12 -2.75
CA SER A 1182 15.50 21.11 -4.00
C SER A 1182 15.77 22.54 -4.39
N PHE A 1183 17.02 22.85 -4.72
CA PHE A 1183 17.38 24.13 -5.31
C PHE A 1183 17.71 23.93 -6.79
N GLY A 1184 17.26 24.85 -7.62
CA GLY A 1184 17.35 24.71 -9.06
C GLY A 1184 16.96 25.98 -9.80
N LEU A 1185 17.02 25.87 -11.12
CA LEU A 1185 16.58 26.89 -12.06
C LEU A 1185 15.22 26.50 -12.61
N LEU A 1186 14.36 27.50 -12.77
CA LEU A 1186 13.10 27.39 -13.49
C LEU A 1186 13.19 28.40 -14.62
N ALA A 1187 13.17 27.93 -15.86
CA ALA A 1187 13.06 28.77 -17.04
C ALA A 1187 11.69 28.54 -17.65
N PHE A 1188 11.02 29.61 -18.09
CA PHE A 1188 9.70 29.50 -18.67
C PHE A 1188 9.50 30.36 -19.92
N ASN A 1189 8.57 29.93 -20.76
CA ASN A 1189 8.08 30.66 -21.90
C ASN A 1189 6.56 30.50 -21.98
N ASP A 1190 5.86 31.62 -21.88
CA ASP A 1190 4.41 31.72 -21.83
C ASP A 1190 3.93 32.49 -23.05
N LEU A 1191 3.04 31.89 -23.83
CA LEU A 1191 2.38 32.49 -24.99
C LEU A 1191 0.89 32.58 -24.70
N GLY A 1192 0.28 33.72 -24.98
CA GLY A 1192 -1.16 33.85 -24.80
C GLY A 1192 -1.79 34.92 -25.67
N ARG A 1193 -3.07 34.74 -25.96
CA ARG A 1193 -3.89 35.74 -26.64
C ARG A 1193 -5.34 35.75 -26.11
N VAL A 1194 -5.93 36.94 -26.12
CA VAL A 1194 -7.37 37.15 -25.92
C VAL A 1194 -8.03 37.52 -27.26
N TRP A 1195 -9.32 37.23 -27.39
CA TRP A 1195 -10.17 37.67 -28.49
C TRP A 1195 -11.42 38.34 -27.95
N LEU A 1196 -11.77 39.49 -28.53
CA LEU A 1196 -13.04 40.18 -28.35
C LEU A 1196 -13.78 40.24 -29.70
N ASP A 1197 -15.09 40.06 -29.71
CA ASP A 1197 -15.90 40.13 -30.91
C ASP A 1197 -15.78 41.52 -31.57
N GLY A 1198 -15.68 41.55 -32.90
CA GLY A 1198 -15.39 42.76 -33.66
C GLY A 1198 -13.94 43.29 -33.58
N GLU A 1199 -13.06 42.74 -32.73
CA GLU A 1199 -11.67 43.18 -32.63
C GLU A 1199 -10.77 42.57 -33.73
N HIS A 1200 -10.01 43.42 -34.43
CA HIS A 1200 -9.02 43.01 -35.43
C HIS A 1200 -7.58 43.06 -34.87
N SER A 1201 -7.23 42.17 -33.95
CA SER A 1201 -5.85 41.99 -33.47
C SER A 1201 -5.19 40.74 -34.09
N SER A 1202 -3.87 40.76 -34.27
CA SER A 1202 -3.06 39.56 -34.57
C SER A 1202 -1.96 39.30 -33.53
N LYS A 1203 -1.97 40.09 -32.45
CA LYS A 1203 -0.91 40.11 -31.44
C LYS A 1203 -0.99 38.89 -30.51
N TRP A 1204 0.14 38.24 -30.33
CA TRP A 1204 0.35 37.25 -29.28
C TRP A 1204 1.25 37.85 -28.22
N HIS A 1205 0.85 37.71 -26.95
CA HIS A 1205 1.64 38.19 -25.82
C HIS A 1205 2.61 37.11 -25.38
N HIS A 1206 3.82 37.53 -25.01
CA HIS A 1206 4.93 36.63 -24.71
C HIS A 1206 5.55 37.00 -23.36
N GLY A 1207 5.42 36.10 -22.40
CA GLY A 1207 6.08 36.15 -21.11
C GLY A 1207 7.24 35.17 -21.07
N TYR A 1208 8.39 35.56 -20.53
CA TYR A 1208 9.54 34.66 -20.36
C TYR A 1208 10.39 35.07 -19.18
N GLY A 1209 11.10 34.12 -18.58
CA GLY A 1209 11.96 34.34 -17.43
C GLY A 1209 12.72 33.11 -16.98
#